data_AF-A0A932J3M8-F1
#
_entry.id   AF-A0A932J3M8-F1
#
_cell.length_a   1.000
_cell.length_b   1.000
_cell.length_c   1.000
_cell.angle_alpha   90.00
_cell.angle_beta   90.00
_cell.angle_gamma   90.00
#
_symmetry.space_group_name_H-M   'P 1'
#
loop_
_entity.id
_entity.type
_entity.pdbx_description
1 polymer ?
#
loop_
_entity_poly.entity_id
_entity_poly.type
_entity_poly.pdbx_seq_one_letter_code
_entity_poly.pdbx_strand_id
1 'polypeptide(L)'
;MPTPYDGKIYLVQVKGSFLPRKSLGDASRLIVDSMPNVDGVFLQTSQGKEWQSKFDNDSKAVNGPDMVKQWVAAMESRSLETHVWGIPHGLDVQAEADKFIQAAKAPGVKSLLLDVEHGQHYYRGSADAARQLMTLIRNALGPNFHIGFILDARRNRPFNVYIDPWLPFMDSMHPMIYPRDFGKSVAEALDTGFSFLSGFGKPVIPMLQSYNGIPPADITLQGNEAVKRGAVGLSFFCLGDRHMNAPEFAAVAAINFSAGKQQHQGKVAAPAEPLPEGAMGRWPDEPRGYTEYVYESAPDRPWHDFRDIFGRGARWKLTSASNDVSVSYVPQLPAPGRYSVDVFIPRDNADSKRADYHVNYYEGGQPKERQVKIDQSSKSDEWVSLGVFDLDPRRADDGRVNITDFSDERPPQAVAFAGVRWVPVSAVPASVAISEARRLALQGPQGSGQPPTTPTTPAAPSSTPTTNQDVINAFIVAAAKFNDNWQNMIGSAGLTSIYVNRKAAYSGPAIAALPGLGNDRKTAIAEALRLSPADLTKAAIEASKPDTLALPATPAPGKGKVDGRIWGVHGSAGSAVPPRDKWDFWLSELKAMGIKWYKQCDSTGPNDTGDGSIFRWALALRDAGITPVIRYQMGHQFPNRLDHDRFEKMKQYVREGILWAEIGNEPNLDIEWSSPKDFVNWQNPECIRVLAEAWLADSEEALSIGARPAYYAMAPVDWGDGRPHPQLSGTKFNEKFWQYIAADGGRRNRALSIFKRGGWVAVHVAVYEFPLDFEPFPQGRGWDQCLRAYEIPMFYIKQNLGLTAGVDYAIMSTESGVFTPESHSMGGHERLPNDDVHAALMVKMFDWLEANSPLQAMMPWCLAIHDDIGLNNPDFPGDGWYLQRDGKLTARTVVGRLKQTRHERPQTR
;
A
#
# COMPACT_ATOMS: atom_id res chain seq x y z
N MET A 1 -13.90 5.96 -0.05
CA MET A 1 -14.50 4.70 0.40
C MET A 1 -14.75 4.83 1.88
N PRO A 2 -15.92 4.40 2.39
CA PRO A 2 -16.18 4.41 3.82
C PRO A 2 -15.25 3.43 4.54
N THR A 3 -14.72 3.81 5.70
CA THR A 3 -13.87 2.96 6.55
C THR A 3 -14.58 2.69 7.88
N PRO A 4 -14.21 1.63 8.62
CA PRO A 4 -14.76 1.42 9.96
C PRO A 4 -14.33 2.52 10.93
N TYR A 5 -13.36 3.37 10.56
CA TYR A 5 -12.79 4.43 11.40
C TYR A 5 -13.39 5.82 11.15
N ASP A 6 -14.32 5.95 10.19
CA ASP A 6 -14.85 7.24 9.76
C ASP A 6 -15.48 8.02 10.94
N GLY A 7 -14.89 9.17 11.28
CA GLY A 7 -15.31 10.03 12.37
C GLY A 7 -15.10 9.43 13.76
N LYS A 8 -14.14 8.51 13.93
CA LYS A 8 -13.86 7.81 15.18
C LYS A 8 -12.42 8.00 15.70
N ILE A 9 -12.25 7.90 17.02
CA ILE A 9 -10.96 7.98 17.71
C ILE A 9 -10.67 6.66 18.41
N TYR A 10 -9.44 6.14 18.25
CA TYR A 10 -9.01 4.87 18.85
C TYR A 10 -7.76 5.04 19.72
N LEU A 11 -7.58 4.11 20.66
CA LEU A 11 -6.33 4.00 21.41
C LEU A 11 -5.61 2.70 21.07
N VAL A 12 -4.31 2.79 20.91
CA VAL A 12 -3.48 1.62 20.64
C VAL A 12 -3.15 0.92 21.96
N GLN A 13 -3.33 -0.39 22.03
CA GLN A 13 -3.04 -1.18 23.22
C GLN A 13 -2.08 -2.34 22.92
N VAL A 14 -0.88 -2.26 23.49
CA VAL A 14 0.28 -3.13 23.16
C VAL A 14 0.45 -4.27 24.17
N LYS A 15 0.46 -3.96 25.47
CA LYS A 15 0.75 -4.93 26.54
C LYS A 15 -0.26 -4.80 27.66
N GLY A 16 -0.72 -5.94 28.18
CA GLY A 16 -1.51 -6.03 29.39
C GLY A 16 -0.81 -5.38 30.58
N SER A 17 0.52 -5.53 30.68
CA SER A 17 1.33 -4.90 31.73
C SER A 17 1.44 -3.37 31.64
N PHE A 18 0.97 -2.73 30.57
CA PHE A 18 0.88 -1.27 30.49
C PHE A 18 -0.38 -0.73 31.15
N LEU A 19 -1.36 -1.58 31.45
CA LEU A 19 -2.57 -1.16 32.11
C LEU A 19 -2.38 -1.19 33.63
N PRO A 20 -2.68 -0.10 34.36
CA PRO A 20 -2.62 -0.07 35.82
C PRO A 20 -3.60 -1.05 36.47
N ARG A 21 -4.64 -1.43 35.73
CA ARG A 21 -5.83 -2.09 36.26
C ARG A 21 -5.86 -3.58 35.92
N LYS A 22 -6.47 -4.36 36.80
CA LYS A 22 -6.27 -5.82 36.87
C LYS A 22 -7.07 -6.59 35.83
N SER A 23 -8.19 -6.06 35.35
CA SER A 23 -9.10 -6.77 34.43
C SER A 23 -9.20 -6.11 33.04
N LEU A 24 -9.80 -6.82 32.07
CA LEU A 24 -10.11 -6.25 30.76
C LEU A 24 -11.26 -5.25 30.80
N GLY A 25 -12.26 -5.51 31.66
CA GLY A 25 -13.33 -4.55 31.91
C GLY A 25 -12.78 -3.20 32.33
N ASP A 26 -11.72 -3.19 33.15
CA ASP A 26 -11.10 -1.98 33.67
C ASP A 26 -10.60 -1.06 32.59
N ALA A 27 -9.96 -1.64 31.58
CA ALA A 27 -9.51 -0.91 30.41
C ALA A 27 -10.70 -0.23 29.72
N SER A 28 -11.83 -0.93 29.53
CA SER A 28 -13.00 -0.34 28.89
C SER A 28 -13.71 0.73 29.74
N ARG A 29 -13.66 0.68 31.09
CA ARG A 29 -14.11 1.86 31.91
C ARG A 29 -13.22 3.04 31.64
N LEU A 30 -11.91 2.81 31.79
CA LEU A 30 -10.94 3.89 31.79
C LEU A 30 -11.14 4.77 30.56
N ILE A 31 -11.39 4.12 29.41
CA ILE A 31 -11.75 4.76 28.15
C ILE A 31 -13.05 5.56 28.28
N VAL A 32 -14.20 4.96 28.61
CA VAL A 32 -15.48 5.70 28.62
C VAL A 32 -15.62 6.75 29.73
N ASP A 33 -14.87 6.61 30.81
CA ASP A 33 -14.89 7.53 31.95
C ASP A 33 -13.97 8.72 31.70
N SER A 34 -12.78 8.48 31.15
CA SER A 34 -11.75 9.52 30.99
C SER A 34 -11.70 10.12 29.60
N MET A 35 -12.13 9.38 28.58
CA MET A 35 -12.04 9.72 27.15
C MET A 35 -13.34 9.33 26.42
N PRO A 36 -14.49 9.96 26.75
CA PRO A 36 -15.80 9.56 26.22
C PRO A 36 -15.97 9.76 24.71
N ASN A 37 -15.03 10.41 24.04
CA ASN A 37 -14.97 10.58 22.58
C ASN A 37 -14.17 9.48 21.86
N VAL A 38 -13.58 8.52 22.59
CA VAL A 38 -12.88 7.36 22.04
C VAL A 38 -13.89 6.24 21.76
N ASP A 39 -13.83 5.69 20.56
CA ASP A 39 -14.76 4.67 20.06
C ASP A 39 -14.22 3.23 20.24
N GLY A 40 -12.94 3.04 20.59
CA GLY A 40 -12.40 1.69 20.78
C GLY A 40 -10.89 1.58 20.88
N VAL A 41 -10.40 0.36 20.64
CA VAL A 41 -8.96 0.02 20.73
C VAL A 41 -8.41 -0.68 19.49
N PHE A 42 -7.14 -0.41 19.20
CA PHE A 42 -6.29 -1.22 18.32
C PHE A 42 -5.45 -2.15 19.20
N LEU A 43 -5.88 -3.39 19.34
CA LEU A 43 -5.30 -4.39 20.24
C LEU A 43 -4.18 -5.17 19.55
N GLN A 44 -2.94 -5.07 20.05
CA GLN A 44 -1.84 -5.88 19.56
C GLN A 44 -2.02 -7.35 19.95
N THR A 45 -2.09 -8.23 18.96
CA THR A 45 -2.33 -9.66 19.16
C THR A 45 -1.09 -10.52 18.96
N SER A 46 -0.21 -10.17 18.03
CA SER A 46 0.91 -11.03 17.63
C SER A 46 2.10 -10.26 17.04
N GLN A 47 3.28 -10.89 17.14
CA GLN A 47 4.52 -10.44 16.48
C GLN A 47 5.15 -11.63 15.77
N GLY A 48 5.24 -11.54 14.44
CA GLY A 48 5.48 -12.67 13.57
C GLY A 48 4.55 -13.83 13.92
N LYS A 49 5.13 -15.02 14.09
CA LYS A 49 4.40 -16.26 14.38
C LYS A 49 4.02 -16.44 15.85
N GLU A 50 4.42 -15.52 16.72
CA GLU A 50 4.21 -15.63 18.17
C GLU A 50 3.03 -14.77 18.62
N TRP A 51 2.25 -15.28 19.57
CA TRP A 51 1.24 -14.49 20.27
C TRP A 51 1.90 -13.46 21.20
N GLN A 52 1.20 -12.36 21.50
CA GLN A 52 1.74 -11.27 22.32
C GLN A 52 2.17 -11.73 23.72
N SER A 53 1.56 -12.79 24.27
CA SER A 53 1.94 -13.39 25.55
C SER A 53 3.38 -13.92 25.61
N LYS A 54 4.05 -14.08 24.46
CA LYS A 54 5.49 -14.38 24.40
C LYS A 54 6.35 -13.21 24.91
N PHE A 55 5.83 -11.99 24.81
CA PHE A 55 6.53 -10.73 25.09
C PHE A 55 5.93 -9.95 26.28
N ASP A 56 4.88 -10.49 26.88
CA ASP A 56 4.16 -9.93 28.01
C ASP A 56 3.56 -11.07 28.85
N ASN A 57 3.97 -11.16 30.12
CA ASN A 57 3.54 -12.22 31.03
C ASN A 57 2.29 -11.84 31.84
N ASP A 58 1.71 -10.66 31.59
CA ASP A 58 0.47 -10.23 32.22
C ASP A 58 -0.72 -11.09 31.79
N SER A 59 -1.68 -11.32 32.70
CA SER A 59 -2.86 -12.14 32.42
C SER A 59 -3.75 -11.60 31.29
N LYS A 60 -3.64 -10.30 30.98
CA LYS A 60 -4.37 -9.62 29.90
C LYS A 60 -3.66 -9.74 28.54
N ALA A 61 -2.46 -10.32 28.48
CA ALA A 61 -1.72 -10.49 27.24
C ALA A 61 -2.40 -11.51 26.32
N VAL A 62 -2.52 -11.17 25.04
CA VAL A 62 -3.15 -12.05 24.04
C VAL A 62 -2.29 -13.29 23.85
N ASN A 63 -2.82 -14.45 24.25
CA ASN A 63 -2.19 -15.77 24.11
C ASN A 63 -2.91 -16.68 23.08
N GLY A 64 -3.98 -16.18 22.48
CA GLY A 64 -4.82 -16.93 21.55
C GLY A 64 -6.18 -16.28 21.29
N PRO A 65 -7.01 -16.89 20.43
CA PRO A 65 -8.30 -16.33 20.02
C PRO A 65 -9.30 -16.14 21.16
N ASP A 66 -9.25 -16.98 22.20
CA ASP A 66 -10.18 -16.84 23.33
C ASP A 66 -9.88 -15.60 24.17
N MET A 67 -8.61 -15.20 24.31
CA MET A 67 -8.28 -13.93 24.94
C MET A 67 -8.71 -12.74 24.06
N VAL A 68 -8.64 -12.85 22.72
CA VAL A 68 -9.19 -11.83 21.82
C VAL A 68 -10.70 -11.67 22.03
N LYS A 69 -11.45 -12.77 22.17
CA LYS A 69 -12.90 -12.72 22.48
C LYS A 69 -13.18 -12.05 23.82
N GLN A 70 -12.36 -12.28 24.84
CA GLN A 70 -12.53 -11.61 26.14
C GLN A 70 -12.30 -10.10 26.03
N TRP A 71 -11.30 -9.66 25.27
CA TRP A 71 -11.10 -8.24 24.95
C TRP A 71 -12.28 -7.64 24.20
N VAL A 72 -12.80 -8.34 23.17
CA VAL A 72 -14.00 -7.91 22.45
C VAL A 72 -15.19 -7.76 23.40
N ALA A 73 -15.48 -8.77 24.21
CA ALA A 73 -16.61 -8.73 25.15
C ALA A 73 -16.47 -7.57 26.15
N ALA A 74 -15.26 -7.32 26.66
CA ALA A 74 -15.00 -6.21 27.57
C ALA A 74 -15.23 -4.84 26.91
N MET A 75 -14.86 -4.66 25.63
CA MET A 75 -15.09 -3.42 24.88
C MET A 75 -16.56 -3.25 24.48
N GLU A 76 -17.17 -4.29 23.90
CA GLU A 76 -18.56 -4.26 23.44
C GLU A 76 -19.55 -4.03 24.60
N SER A 77 -19.23 -4.50 25.81
CA SER A 77 -20.02 -4.21 27.03
C SER A 77 -20.21 -2.71 27.31
N ARG A 78 -19.40 -1.86 26.66
CA ARG A 78 -19.43 -0.39 26.77
C ARG A 78 -19.55 0.31 25.42
N SER A 79 -20.03 -0.41 24.40
CA SER A 79 -20.15 0.10 23.03
C SER A 79 -18.82 0.57 22.41
N LEU A 80 -17.70 0.00 22.86
CA LEU A 80 -16.39 0.23 22.27
C LEU A 80 -16.07 -0.86 21.24
N GLU A 81 -15.36 -0.48 20.20
CA GLU A 81 -14.93 -1.37 19.11
C GLU A 81 -13.55 -1.96 19.37
N THR A 82 -13.33 -3.18 18.88
CA THR A 82 -12.03 -3.85 18.91
C THR A 82 -11.54 -4.11 17.49
N HIS A 83 -10.34 -3.60 17.20
CA HIS A 83 -9.60 -3.88 15.98
C HIS A 83 -8.30 -4.59 16.36
N VAL A 84 -7.91 -5.62 15.63
CA VAL A 84 -6.71 -6.39 15.97
C VAL A 84 -5.50 -5.88 15.20
N TRP A 85 -4.34 -5.92 15.84
CA TRP A 85 -3.08 -5.40 15.32
C TRP A 85 -1.99 -6.49 15.38
N GLY A 86 -1.35 -6.77 14.25
CA GLY A 86 -0.22 -7.70 14.16
C GLY A 86 1.04 -7.05 13.58
N ILE A 87 2.21 -7.50 14.03
CA ILE A 87 3.51 -7.09 13.48
C ILE A 87 4.05 -8.22 12.59
N PRO A 88 4.01 -8.12 11.25
CA PRO A 88 4.64 -9.10 10.38
C PRO A 88 6.17 -9.02 10.41
N HIS A 89 6.82 -10.19 10.37
CA HIS A 89 8.26 -10.33 10.13
C HIS A 89 8.56 -10.81 8.71
N GLY A 90 7.64 -11.53 8.06
CA GLY A 90 7.83 -12.10 6.73
C GLY A 90 8.87 -13.22 6.66
N LEU A 91 9.15 -13.87 7.79
CA LEU A 91 10.13 -14.97 7.89
C LEU A 91 9.46 -16.34 7.90
N ASP A 92 8.23 -16.42 8.41
CA ASP A 92 7.42 -17.64 8.46
C ASP A 92 6.01 -17.30 8.00
N VAL A 93 5.88 -17.05 6.69
CA VAL A 93 4.68 -16.47 6.07
C VAL A 93 3.40 -17.21 6.45
N GLN A 94 3.42 -18.55 6.47
CA GLN A 94 2.24 -19.34 6.80
C GLN A 94 1.86 -19.20 8.28
N ALA A 95 2.82 -19.37 9.19
CA ALA A 95 2.53 -19.29 10.63
C ALA A 95 2.13 -17.87 11.06
N GLU A 96 2.71 -16.85 10.43
CA GLU A 96 2.33 -15.45 10.59
C GLU A 96 0.89 -15.20 10.10
N ALA A 97 0.56 -15.65 8.88
CA ALA A 97 -0.79 -15.54 8.34
C ALA A 97 -1.82 -16.19 9.26
N ASP A 98 -1.54 -17.40 9.75
CA ASP A 98 -2.44 -18.14 10.62
C ASP A 98 -2.75 -17.37 11.91
N LYS A 99 -1.76 -16.68 12.51
CA LYS A 99 -1.96 -15.85 13.70
C LYS A 99 -2.87 -14.66 13.43
N PHE A 100 -2.59 -13.91 12.35
CA PHE A 100 -3.40 -12.74 11.98
C PHE A 100 -4.83 -13.14 11.61
N ILE A 101 -5.02 -14.24 10.88
CA ILE A 101 -6.32 -14.77 10.50
C ILE A 101 -7.11 -15.22 11.75
N GLN A 102 -6.48 -15.94 12.67
CA GLN A 102 -7.13 -16.39 13.91
C GLN A 102 -7.61 -15.23 14.78
N ALA A 103 -6.80 -14.17 14.89
CA ALA A 103 -7.19 -12.95 15.61
C ALA A 103 -8.35 -12.22 14.89
N ALA A 104 -8.24 -12.01 13.57
CA ALA A 104 -9.23 -11.28 12.79
C ALA A 104 -10.58 -12.01 12.68
N LYS A 105 -10.60 -13.34 12.76
CA LYS A 105 -11.84 -14.15 12.75
C LYS A 105 -12.54 -14.25 14.10
N ALA A 106 -11.96 -13.72 15.18
CA ALA A 106 -12.64 -13.69 16.46
C ALA A 106 -13.96 -12.88 16.34
N PRO A 107 -15.11 -13.41 16.79
CA PRO A 107 -16.38 -12.68 16.72
C PRO A 107 -16.28 -11.30 17.36
N GLY A 108 -16.85 -10.29 16.69
CA GLY A 108 -16.88 -8.88 17.12
C GLY A 108 -15.68 -8.02 16.69
N VAL A 109 -14.57 -8.62 16.22
CA VAL A 109 -13.45 -7.87 15.63
C VAL A 109 -13.87 -7.16 14.35
N LYS A 110 -13.53 -5.87 14.22
CA LYS A 110 -14.00 -5.01 13.11
C LYS A 110 -13.00 -4.88 11.96
N SER A 111 -11.70 -5.01 12.21
CA SER A 111 -10.64 -4.93 11.19
C SER A 111 -9.33 -5.56 11.66
N LEU A 112 -8.40 -5.77 10.73
CA LEU A 112 -7.00 -6.13 10.97
C LEU A 112 -6.09 -4.96 10.61
N LEU A 113 -5.14 -4.59 11.48
CA LEU A 113 -4.07 -3.65 11.17
C LEU A 113 -2.73 -4.39 11.17
N LEU A 114 -1.92 -4.17 10.13
CA LEU A 114 -0.57 -4.73 10.06
C LEU A 114 0.46 -3.62 10.20
N ASP A 115 1.38 -3.78 11.16
CA ASP A 115 2.44 -2.82 11.44
C ASP A 115 3.77 -3.24 10.85
N VAL A 116 4.09 -2.53 9.78
CA VAL A 116 5.08 -2.92 8.81
C VAL A 116 6.21 -1.91 8.91
N GLU A 117 7.06 -2.13 9.90
CA GLU A 117 8.24 -1.30 10.17
C GLU A 117 9.54 -1.97 9.72
N HIS A 118 10.62 -1.18 9.67
CA HIS A 118 11.96 -1.65 9.42
C HIS A 118 12.67 -1.97 10.75
N GLY A 119 13.47 -3.04 10.80
CA GLY A 119 14.33 -3.33 11.95
C GLY A 119 14.45 -4.81 12.29
N GLN A 120 15.34 -5.14 13.22
CA GLN A 120 15.62 -6.53 13.63
C GLN A 120 14.38 -7.26 14.18
N HIS A 121 13.44 -6.51 14.76
CA HIS A 121 12.21 -7.03 15.38
C HIS A 121 10.96 -6.82 14.51
N TYR A 122 11.14 -6.46 13.24
CA TYR A 122 10.05 -6.09 12.34
C TYR A 122 10.19 -6.82 10.99
N TYR A 123 9.59 -6.25 9.94
CA TYR A 123 9.51 -6.88 8.63
C TYR A 123 10.91 -7.04 8.00
N ARG A 124 11.24 -8.29 7.68
CA ARG A 124 12.50 -8.74 7.08
C ARG A 124 12.28 -9.71 5.91
N GLY A 125 11.02 -10.04 5.61
CA GLY A 125 10.66 -10.86 4.46
C GLY A 125 10.88 -10.12 3.14
N SER A 126 10.75 -10.84 2.02
CA SER A 126 10.80 -10.24 0.69
C SER A 126 9.46 -9.60 0.30
N ALA A 127 9.43 -8.85 -0.80
CA ALA A 127 8.18 -8.39 -1.40
C ALA A 127 7.21 -9.54 -1.73
N ASP A 128 7.72 -10.71 -2.11
CA ASP A 128 6.89 -11.89 -2.39
C ASP A 128 6.35 -12.53 -1.12
N ALA A 129 7.12 -12.53 -0.03
CA ALA A 129 6.63 -12.95 1.28
C ALA A 129 5.45 -12.07 1.73
N ALA A 130 5.50 -10.76 1.48
CA ALA A 130 4.40 -9.83 1.76
C ALA A 130 3.15 -10.17 0.93
N ARG A 131 3.32 -10.39 -0.38
CA ARG A 131 2.20 -10.78 -1.27
C ARG A 131 1.60 -12.11 -0.88
N GLN A 132 2.42 -13.11 -0.54
CA GLN A 132 1.95 -14.43 -0.11
C GLN A 132 1.20 -14.32 1.22
N LEU A 133 1.77 -13.63 2.20
CA LEU A 133 1.12 -13.34 3.48
C LEU A 133 -0.25 -12.68 3.28
N MET A 134 -0.31 -11.60 2.50
CA MET A 134 -1.56 -10.90 2.23
C MET A 134 -2.56 -11.70 1.41
N THR A 135 -2.09 -12.54 0.48
CA THR A 135 -2.96 -13.45 -0.29
C THR A 135 -3.61 -14.47 0.63
N LEU A 136 -2.86 -15.08 1.55
CA LEU A 136 -3.39 -15.99 2.55
C LEU A 136 -4.44 -15.31 3.43
N ILE A 137 -4.12 -14.12 3.95
CA ILE A 137 -5.03 -13.33 4.80
C ILE A 137 -6.31 -12.98 4.03
N ARG A 138 -6.20 -12.46 2.80
CA ARG A 138 -7.36 -12.04 2.00
C ARG A 138 -8.22 -13.20 1.53
N ASN A 139 -7.62 -14.34 1.18
CA ASN A 139 -8.37 -15.55 0.87
C ASN A 139 -9.18 -16.03 2.09
N ALA A 140 -8.63 -15.89 3.30
CA ALA A 140 -9.27 -16.36 4.52
C ALA A 140 -10.33 -15.40 5.09
N LEU A 141 -10.14 -14.08 4.96
CA LEU A 141 -11.02 -13.04 5.51
C LEU A 141 -12.02 -12.48 4.49
N GLY A 142 -11.74 -12.66 3.20
CA GLY A 142 -12.54 -12.14 2.09
C GLY A 142 -12.18 -10.69 1.70
N PRO A 143 -12.70 -10.23 0.55
CA PRO A 143 -12.39 -8.91 0.00
C PRO A 143 -13.02 -7.75 0.78
N ASN A 144 -14.06 -8.02 1.58
CA ASN A 144 -14.83 -6.98 2.28
C ASN A 144 -14.37 -6.74 3.73
N PHE A 145 -13.51 -7.61 4.28
CA PHE A 145 -12.98 -7.40 5.62
C PHE A 145 -11.91 -6.30 5.58
N HIS A 146 -12.03 -5.28 6.42
CA HIS A 146 -11.15 -4.12 6.36
C HIS A 146 -9.74 -4.43 6.87
N ILE A 147 -8.71 -4.06 6.11
CA ILE A 147 -7.31 -4.20 6.51
C ILE A 147 -6.58 -2.84 6.45
N GLY A 148 -6.02 -2.41 7.57
CA GLY A 148 -5.23 -1.20 7.71
C GLY A 148 -3.72 -1.47 7.64
N PHE A 149 -2.97 -0.50 7.11
CA PHE A 149 -1.52 -0.57 6.96
C PHE A 149 -0.83 0.49 7.83
N ILE A 150 -0.16 0.06 8.90
CA ILE A 150 0.61 0.93 9.80
C ILE A 150 2.05 1.01 9.31
N LEU A 151 2.61 2.22 9.27
CA LEU A 151 3.97 2.47 8.80
C LEU A 151 4.55 3.77 9.38
N ASP A 152 5.89 3.86 9.40
CA ASP A 152 6.60 5.11 9.68
C ASP A 152 6.52 6.04 8.46
N ALA A 153 5.95 7.23 8.64
CA ALA A 153 5.74 8.17 7.54
C ALA A 153 6.94 9.10 7.26
N ARG A 154 8.07 8.92 7.95
CA ARG A 154 9.27 9.73 7.73
C ARG A 154 10.02 9.31 6.46
N ARG A 155 10.19 10.26 5.52
CA ARG A 155 10.92 10.06 4.25
C ARG A 155 12.42 9.72 4.38
N ASN A 156 13.00 9.88 5.56
CA ASN A 156 14.44 9.80 5.80
C ASN A 156 14.93 8.44 6.32
N ARG A 157 14.08 7.42 6.31
CA ARG A 157 14.45 6.06 6.68
C ARG A 157 14.44 5.15 5.45
N PRO A 158 15.35 4.18 5.34
CA PRO A 158 15.28 3.21 4.26
C PRO A 158 13.96 2.43 4.37
N PHE A 159 13.01 2.72 3.47
CA PHE A 159 11.75 1.99 3.35
C PHE A 159 12.01 0.59 2.78
N ASN A 160 12.63 -0.31 3.54
CA ASN A 160 12.88 -1.70 3.15
C ASN A 160 11.68 -2.62 3.48
N VAL A 161 10.48 -2.07 3.52
CA VAL A 161 9.26 -2.80 3.88
C VAL A 161 8.28 -2.96 2.73
N TYR A 162 8.66 -2.48 1.53
CA TYR A 162 7.94 -2.68 0.27
C TYR A 162 6.45 -2.31 0.35
N ILE A 163 6.09 -1.02 0.48
CA ILE A 163 4.69 -0.57 0.58
C ILE A 163 3.82 -1.16 -0.55
N ASP A 164 4.33 -1.18 -1.79
CA ASP A 164 3.60 -1.62 -2.99
C ASP A 164 3.03 -3.05 -2.92
N PRO A 165 3.78 -4.10 -2.50
CA PRO A 165 3.23 -5.43 -2.22
C PRO A 165 2.01 -5.49 -1.30
N TRP A 166 1.88 -4.57 -0.34
CA TRP A 166 0.77 -4.55 0.61
C TRP A 166 -0.44 -3.82 0.03
N LEU A 167 -0.22 -2.69 -0.65
CA LEU A 167 -1.26 -1.73 -1.07
C LEU A 167 -2.50 -2.34 -1.76
N PRO A 168 -2.39 -3.32 -2.69
CA PRO A 168 -3.56 -3.93 -3.32
C PRO A 168 -4.51 -4.60 -2.33
N PHE A 169 -3.99 -5.01 -1.18
CA PHE A 169 -4.70 -5.74 -0.15
C PHE A 169 -5.04 -4.86 1.06
N MET A 170 -4.78 -3.56 1.03
CA MET A 170 -5.01 -2.63 2.13
C MET A 170 -6.12 -1.64 1.78
N ASP A 171 -6.94 -1.32 2.78
CA ASP A 171 -8.11 -0.45 2.62
C ASP A 171 -7.86 0.97 3.17
N SER A 172 -6.90 1.13 4.07
CA SER A 172 -6.57 2.42 4.70
C SER A 172 -5.11 2.49 5.18
N MET A 173 -4.55 3.70 5.23
CA MET A 173 -3.17 3.96 5.68
C MET A 173 -3.16 4.56 7.09
N HIS A 174 -2.27 4.04 7.94
CA HIS A 174 -2.14 4.41 9.35
C HIS A 174 -0.72 4.92 9.64
N PRO A 175 -0.35 6.14 9.20
CA PRO A 175 1.00 6.66 9.43
C PRO A 175 1.26 6.88 10.91
N MET A 176 2.41 6.44 11.40
CA MET A 176 2.95 6.87 12.68
C MET A 176 3.45 8.31 12.56
N ILE A 177 2.86 9.20 13.35
CA ILE A 177 3.16 10.63 13.39
C ILE A 177 3.46 10.99 14.84
N TYR A 178 4.75 10.99 15.19
CA TYR A 178 5.22 11.17 16.57
C TYR A 178 6.13 12.41 16.67
N PRO A 179 5.57 13.63 16.73
CA PRO A 179 6.33 14.88 16.63
C PRO A 179 7.53 14.95 17.59
N ARG A 180 7.35 14.53 18.84
CA ARG A 180 8.42 14.58 19.85
C ARG A 180 9.53 13.59 19.53
N ASP A 181 9.20 12.35 19.18
CA ASP A 181 10.19 11.33 18.80
C ASP A 181 10.87 11.69 17.48
N PHE A 182 10.21 12.50 16.65
CA PHE A 182 10.73 12.96 15.38
C PHE A 182 11.56 14.25 15.51
N GLY A 183 11.55 14.89 16.69
CA GLY A 183 12.19 16.19 16.91
C GLY A 183 11.58 17.31 16.05
N LYS A 184 10.27 17.24 15.78
CA LYS A 184 9.53 18.15 14.89
C LYS A 184 8.37 18.81 15.61
N SER A 185 7.91 19.94 15.09
CA SER A 185 6.61 20.48 15.49
C SER A 185 5.46 19.56 15.04
N VAL A 186 4.30 19.73 15.68
CA VAL A 186 3.06 19.00 15.32
C VAL A 186 2.71 19.21 13.85
N ALA A 187 2.74 20.45 13.36
CA ALA A 187 2.41 20.79 11.99
C ALA A 187 3.37 20.12 10.99
N GLU A 188 4.69 20.22 11.21
CA GLU A 188 5.69 19.63 10.31
C GLU A 188 5.60 18.10 10.26
N ALA A 189 5.34 17.44 11.39
CA ALA A 189 5.17 15.99 11.44
C ALA A 189 3.92 15.55 10.66
N LEU A 190 2.80 16.24 10.85
CA LEU A 190 1.56 16.00 10.12
C LEU A 190 1.72 16.28 8.61
N ASP A 191 2.31 17.40 8.23
CA ASP A 191 2.51 17.77 6.82
C ASP A 191 3.43 16.76 6.12
N THR A 192 4.46 16.27 6.82
CA THR A 192 5.32 15.18 6.30
C THR A 192 4.50 13.91 6.05
N GLY A 193 3.68 13.49 7.02
CA GLY A 193 2.90 12.25 6.92
C GLY A 193 1.79 12.30 5.86
N PHE A 194 0.99 13.36 5.86
CA PHE A 194 -0.13 13.51 4.91
C PHE A 194 0.35 13.73 3.48
N SER A 195 1.39 14.55 3.27
CA SER A 195 1.92 14.79 1.92
C SER A 195 2.53 13.52 1.33
N PHE A 196 3.21 12.69 2.13
CA PHE A 196 3.72 11.41 1.68
C PHE A 196 2.61 10.43 1.28
N LEU A 197 1.53 10.34 2.07
CA LEU A 197 0.53 9.29 1.87
C LEU A 197 -0.61 9.65 0.90
N SER A 198 -0.85 10.94 0.66
CA SER A 198 -1.93 11.40 -0.23
C SER A 198 -1.84 10.78 -1.64
N GLY A 199 -0.63 10.50 -2.13
CA GLY A 199 -0.39 9.89 -3.44
C GLY A 199 -0.92 8.45 -3.61
N PHE A 200 -1.22 7.73 -2.51
CA PHE A 200 -1.70 6.35 -2.58
C PHE A 200 -3.22 6.22 -2.76
N GLY A 201 -3.97 7.33 -2.68
CA GLY A 201 -5.43 7.32 -2.91
C GLY A 201 -6.24 6.48 -1.90
N LYS A 202 -5.68 6.22 -0.71
CA LYS A 202 -6.32 5.50 0.39
C LYS A 202 -6.69 6.46 1.52
N PRO A 203 -7.77 6.21 2.27
CA PRO A 203 -8.09 7.00 3.46
C PRO A 203 -6.97 6.93 4.50
N VAL A 204 -6.68 8.06 5.15
CA VAL A 204 -5.58 8.21 6.12
C VAL A 204 -6.15 8.33 7.54
N ILE A 205 -5.63 7.50 8.44
CA ILE A 205 -5.97 7.44 9.87
C ILE A 205 -4.66 7.53 10.66
N PRO A 206 -4.16 8.73 10.99
CA PRO A 206 -2.85 8.84 11.63
C PRO A 206 -2.85 8.19 13.01
N MET A 207 -1.73 7.54 13.31
CA MET A 207 -1.36 7.07 14.63
C MET A 207 -0.49 8.15 15.29
N LEU A 208 -1.10 8.88 16.20
CA LEU A 208 -0.57 10.07 16.86
C LEU A 208 0.13 9.72 18.17
N GLN A 209 1.04 10.59 18.62
CA GLN A 209 1.80 10.38 19.85
C GLN A 209 1.06 10.91 21.07
N SER A 210 0.90 10.06 22.09
CA SER A 210 0.45 10.43 23.44
C SER A 210 1.42 9.97 24.54
N TYR A 211 2.64 9.55 24.17
CA TYR A 211 3.67 9.02 25.07
C TYR A 211 4.95 9.85 25.06
N ASN A 212 5.97 9.37 25.78
CA ASN A 212 7.32 9.96 25.88
C ASN A 212 7.32 11.40 26.43
N GLY A 213 6.29 11.76 27.21
CA GLY A 213 6.16 13.06 27.87
C GLY A 213 5.79 14.20 26.93
N ILE A 214 5.21 13.92 25.75
CA ILE A 214 4.64 14.96 24.88
C ILE A 214 3.65 15.84 25.67
N PRO A 215 3.70 17.18 25.54
CA PRO A 215 2.77 18.04 26.27
C PRO A 215 1.30 17.71 25.96
N PRO A 216 0.40 17.70 26.96
CA PRO A 216 -1.03 17.47 26.72
C PRO A 216 -1.64 18.40 25.67
N ALA A 217 -1.21 19.67 25.63
CA ALA A 217 -1.66 20.61 24.60
C ALA A 217 -1.30 20.15 23.17
N ASP A 218 -0.14 19.51 22.99
CA ASP A 218 0.29 18.99 21.69
C ASP A 218 -0.46 17.73 21.30
N ILE A 219 -0.97 16.94 22.26
CA ILE A 219 -1.88 15.80 21.98
C ILE A 219 -3.19 16.31 21.37
N THR A 220 -3.82 17.29 22.01
CA THR A 220 -5.06 17.91 21.48
C THR A 220 -4.81 18.60 20.14
N LEU A 221 -3.68 19.30 20.00
CA LEU A 221 -3.30 19.97 18.76
C LEU A 221 -3.11 18.97 17.61
N GLN A 222 -2.38 17.87 17.83
CA GLN A 222 -2.18 16.80 16.85
C GLN A 222 -3.51 16.27 16.32
N GLY A 223 -4.45 15.94 17.21
CA GLY A 223 -5.77 15.46 16.85
C GLY A 223 -6.50 16.46 15.95
N ASN A 224 -6.70 17.69 16.43
CA ASN A 224 -7.46 18.71 15.70
C ASN A 224 -6.82 19.09 14.35
N GLU A 225 -5.48 19.16 14.29
CA GLU A 225 -4.76 19.49 13.05
C GLU A 225 -4.76 18.35 12.03
N ALA A 226 -4.80 17.09 12.48
CA ALA A 226 -4.99 15.94 11.61
C ALA A 226 -6.38 15.95 10.95
N VAL A 227 -7.43 16.31 11.69
CA VAL A 227 -8.80 16.47 11.14
C VAL A 227 -8.83 17.50 10.02
N LYS A 228 -8.21 18.67 10.24
CA LYS A 228 -8.13 19.74 9.24
C LYS A 228 -7.44 19.31 7.95
N ARG A 229 -6.54 18.31 8.03
CA ARG A 229 -5.80 17.73 6.90
C ARG A 229 -6.54 16.56 6.22
N GLY A 230 -7.77 16.29 6.62
CA GLY A 230 -8.62 15.26 6.00
C GLY A 230 -8.42 13.87 6.58
N ALA A 231 -7.93 13.74 7.83
CA ALA A 231 -7.99 12.48 8.55
C ALA A 231 -9.44 11.96 8.60
N VAL A 232 -9.68 10.73 8.17
CA VAL A 232 -11.02 10.12 8.26
C VAL A 232 -11.26 9.44 9.61
N GLY A 233 -10.19 9.03 10.29
CA GLY A 233 -10.16 8.47 11.64
C GLY A 233 -8.93 8.99 12.40
N LEU A 234 -8.86 8.79 13.72
CA LEU A 234 -7.65 9.09 14.52
C LEU A 234 -7.29 7.89 15.42
N SER A 235 -6.00 7.70 15.70
CA SER A 235 -5.55 6.79 16.75
C SER A 235 -4.40 7.37 17.57
N PHE A 236 -4.25 6.96 18.84
CA PHE A 236 -3.15 7.41 19.72
C PHE A 236 -2.36 6.24 20.30
N PHE A 237 -1.04 6.31 20.18
CA PHE A 237 -0.09 5.38 20.80
C PHE A 237 0.41 5.96 22.12
N CYS A 238 0.29 5.30 23.29
CA CYS A 238 -0.34 4.00 23.58
C CYS A 238 -1.11 4.09 24.92
N LEU A 239 -2.25 3.39 25.00
CA LEU A 239 -3.05 3.22 26.21
C LEU A 239 -2.23 2.54 27.32
N GLY A 240 -2.26 3.12 28.52
CA GLY A 240 -1.60 2.56 29.70
C GLY A 240 -0.88 3.62 30.55
N ASP A 241 -0.88 3.48 31.87
CA ASP A 241 -0.37 4.49 32.82
C ASP A 241 1.13 4.78 32.69
N ARG A 242 1.90 3.82 32.18
CA ARG A 242 3.31 4.01 31.86
C ARG A 242 3.54 5.06 30.75
N HIS A 243 2.53 5.31 29.91
CA HIS A 243 2.65 6.12 28.71
C HIS A 243 1.64 7.27 28.66
N MET A 244 0.39 7.04 29.07
CA MET A 244 -0.70 8.00 29.18
C MET A 244 -1.30 7.96 30.59
N ASN A 245 -1.42 9.13 31.22
CA ASN A 245 -2.11 9.28 32.50
C ASN A 245 -3.20 10.38 32.40
N ALA A 246 -3.67 10.89 33.52
CA ALA A 246 -4.87 11.75 33.57
C ALA A 246 -4.81 12.99 32.62
N PRO A 247 -3.69 13.73 32.51
CA PRO A 247 -3.57 14.85 31.58
C PRO A 247 -3.63 14.43 30.11
N GLU A 248 -3.01 13.31 29.74
CA GLU A 248 -3.06 12.80 28.36
C GLU A 248 -4.48 12.29 28.02
N PHE A 249 -5.17 11.65 28.97
CA PHE A 249 -6.58 11.27 28.80
C PHE A 249 -7.46 12.50 28.56
N ALA A 250 -7.31 13.54 29.39
CA ALA A 250 -8.04 14.79 29.23
C ALA A 250 -7.73 15.48 27.87
N ALA A 251 -6.49 15.41 27.40
CA ALA A 251 -6.10 15.97 26.11
C ALA A 251 -6.74 15.24 24.92
N VAL A 252 -6.80 13.91 24.95
CA VAL A 252 -7.52 13.12 23.95
C VAL A 252 -9.02 13.43 24.00
N ALA A 253 -9.60 13.51 25.21
CA ALA A 253 -11.01 13.83 25.43
C ALA A 253 -11.42 15.21 24.86
N ALA A 254 -10.47 16.15 24.77
CA ALA A 254 -10.69 17.50 24.25
C ALA A 254 -10.68 17.62 22.72
N ILE A 255 -10.36 16.55 21.98
CA ILE A 255 -10.31 16.59 20.50
C ILE A 255 -11.72 16.63 19.93
N ASN A 256 -11.95 17.59 19.03
CA ASN A 256 -13.25 17.78 18.37
C ASN A 256 -13.23 17.22 16.94
N PHE A 257 -13.63 15.96 16.79
CA PHE A 257 -13.66 15.30 15.48
C PHE A 257 -15.04 15.39 14.78
N SER A 258 -16.05 15.97 15.44
CA SER A 258 -17.45 15.89 15.03
C SER A 258 -18.05 17.24 14.62
N ALA A 259 -17.90 17.60 13.34
CA ALA A 259 -18.86 18.50 12.66
C ALA A 259 -20.07 17.74 12.07
N GLY A 260 -20.25 16.45 12.39
CA GLY A 260 -21.34 15.61 11.83
C GLY A 260 -21.85 14.44 12.68
N LYS A 261 -21.36 14.24 13.91
CA LYS A 261 -21.98 13.29 14.85
C LYS A 261 -22.88 14.05 15.81
N GLN A 262 -24.11 13.56 16.02
CA GLN A 262 -24.83 13.84 17.25
C GLN A 262 -23.86 13.56 18.41
N GLN A 263 -23.65 14.55 19.27
CA GLN A 263 -23.08 14.29 20.59
C GLN A 263 -23.80 13.06 21.15
N HIS A 264 -23.09 12.13 21.79
CA HIS A 264 -23.72 11.23 22.75
C HIS A 264 -24.41 12.13 23.79
N GLN A 265 -25.67 12.48 23.51
CA GLN A 265 -26.49 13.32 24.37
C GLN A 265 -26.62 12.59 25.68
N GLY A 266 -26.00 13.16 26.72
CA GLY A 266 -26.19 12.77 28.11
C GLY A 266 -25.75 11.35 28.42
N LYS A 267 -24.69 11.22 29.23
CA LYS A 267 -24.65 10.15 30.23
C LYS A 267 -25.94 10.27 31.07
N VAL A 268 -27.00 9.58 30.64
CA VAL A 268 -28.04 9.11 31.56
C VAL A 268 -27.28 8.27 32.58
N ALA A 269 -27.57 8.47 33.86
CA ALA A 269 -27.08 7.60 34.93
C ALA A 269 -27.14 6.15 34.47
N ALA A 270 -26.07 5.39 34.72
CA ALA A 270 -25.97 3.98 34.33
C ALA A 270 -27.34 3.32 34.59
N PRO A 271 -28.01 2.74 33.56
CA PRO A 271 -29.29 2.12 33.79
C PRO A 271 -29.10 1.05 34.86
N ALA A 272 -29.96 1.08 35.89
CA ALA A 272 -30.00 0.01 36.89
C ALA A 272 -30.08 -1.33 36.14
N GLU A 273 -29.23 -2.29 36.48
CA GLU A 273 -29.26 -3.61 35.86
C GLU A 273 -30.69 -4.18 35.94
N PRO A 274 -31.33 -4.56 34.82
CA PRO A 274 -32.56 -5.31 34.89
C PRO A 274 -32.22 -6.71 35.43
N LEU A 275 -32.58 -6.96 36.69
CA LEU A 275 -32.53 -8.31 37.27
C LEU A 275 -33.32 -9.28 36.35
N PRO A 276 -32.86 -10.54 36.19
CA PRO A 276 -33.62 -11.56 35.45
C PRO A 276 -35.07 -11.65 35.95
N GLU A 277 -36.00 -12.04 35.08
CA GLU A 277 -37.41 -12.16 35.46
C GLU A 277 -37.58 -13.09 36.67
N GLY A 278 -38.25 -12.58 37.70
CA GLY A 278 -38.44 -13.28 38.98
C GLY A 278 -37.23 -13.29 39.92
N ALA A 279 -36.08 -12.73 39.52
CA ALA A 279 -34.92 -12.60 40.38
C ALA A 279 -35.05 -11.44 41.38
N MET A 280 -34.42 -11.61 42.54
CA MET A 280 -34.32 -10.59 43.59
C MET A 280 -32.86 -10.22 43.81
N GLY A 281 -32.57 -8.93 44.02
CA GLY A 281 -31.23 -8.45 44.38
C GLY A 281 -31.21 -7.69 45.71
N ARG A 282 -30.04 -7.66 46.36
CA ARG A 282 -29.72 -6.87 47.57
C ARG A 282 -28.35 -6.23 47.41
N TRP A 283 -28.19 -5.01 47.90
CA TRP A 283 -26.94 -4.24 47.82
C TRP A 283 -26.62 -3.51 49.13
N PRO A 284 -25.36 -3.15 49.38
CA PRO A 284 -24.95 -2.33 50.53
C PRO A 284 -25.67 -1.00 50.72
N ASP A 285 -26.21 -0.41 49.65
CA ASP A 285 -27.00 0.83 49.72
C ASP A 285 -28.50 0.62 49.99
N GLU A 286 -28.93 -0.64 50.19
CA GLU A 286 -30.29 -0.99 50.61
C GLU A 286 -30.29 -1.46 52.07
N PRO A 287 -30.70 -0.60 53.04
CA PRO A 287 -30.72 -0.99 54.45
C PRO A 287 -31.62 -2.19 54.77
N ARG A 288 -32.56 -2.52 53.86
CA ARG A 288 -33.48 -3.65 54.03
C ARG A 288 -32.83 -4.93 53.52
N GLY A 289 -32.41 -5.79 54.46
CA GLY A 289 -31.82 -7.09 54.15
C GLY A 289 -30.32 -7.04 53.88
N TYR A 290 -29.65 -5.97 54.27
CA TYR A 290 -28.20 -5.85 54.37
C TYR A 290 -27.83 -5.51 55.81
N THR A 291 -26.83 -6.18 56.38
CA THR A 291 -26.37 -5.92 57.75
C THR A 291 -24.86 -6.08 57.83
N GLU A 292 -24.19 -5.20 58.55
CA GLU A 292 -22.75 -5.22 58.77
C GLU A 292 -22.45 -5.60 60.21
N TYR A 293 -21.40 -6.40 60.39
CA TYR A 293 -20.85 -6.75 61.70
C TYR A 293 -19.38 -6.37 61.72
N VAL A 294 -18.99 -5.59 62.72
CA VAL A 294 -17.61 -5.18 62.97
C VAL A 294 -17.17 -5.80 64.30
N TYR A 295 -16.08 -6.57 64.30
CA TYR A 295 -15.65 -7.38 65.45
C TYR A 295 -14.44 -6.79 66.22
N GLU A 296 -14.05 -5.55 65.90
CA GLU A 296 -12.98 -4.69 66.45
C GLU A 296 -11.81 -5.34 67.21
N SER A 297 -10.61 -5.22 66.63
CA SER A 297 -9.40 -4.83 67.37
C SER A 297 -8.49 -3.82 66.63
N ALA A 298 -8.91 -3.27 65.48
CA ALA A 298 -8.12 -2.33 64.69
C ALA A 298 -8.95 -1.09 64.29
N PRO A 299 -8.84 0.03 65.04
CA PRO A 299 -9.47 1.32 64.72
C PRO A 299 -9.00 1.93 63.39
N ASP A 300 -7.90 1.41 62.81
CA ASP A 300 -7.13 2.10 61.76
C ASP A 300 -7.37 1.56 60.33
N ARG A 301 -8.39 0.74 60.09
CA ARG A 301 -8.70 0.21 58.74
C ARG A 301 -10.16 0.48 58.34
N PRO A 302 -10.46 1.70 57.85
CA PRO A 302 -11.83 2.09 57.51
C PRO A 302 -12.40 1.29 56.35
N TRP A 303 -13.72 1.11 56.36
CA TRP A 303 -14.49 0.76 55.17
C TRP A 303 -14.26 1.79 54.08
N HIS A 304 -14.25 1.34 52.84
CA HIS A 304 -14.19 2.23 51.69
C HIS A 304 -15.42 2.02 50.81
N ASP A 305 -16.28 3.03 50.74
CA ASP A 305 -17.44 3.05 49.86
C ASP A 305 -17.06 3.40 48.42
N PHE A 306 -17.72 2.76 47.47
CA PHE A 306 -17.67 3.12 46.06
C PHE A 306 -18.98 2.76 45.35
N ARG A 307 -19.05 3.08 44.06
CA ARG A 307 -20.19 2.72 43.20
C ARG A 307 -19.76 1.67 42.20
N ASP A 308 -20.57 0.62 42.04
CA ASP A 308 -20.33 -0.40 41.02
C ASP A 308 -20.71 0.11 39.60
N ILE A 309 -20.53 -0.75 38.60
CA ILE A 309 -20.86 -0.43 37.19
C ILE A 309 -22.32 0.00 36.98
N PHE A 310 -23.24 -0.45 37.83
CA PHE A 310 -24.67 -0.15 37.73
C PHE A 310 -25.07 1.05 38.61
N GLY A 311 -24.09 1.77 39.17
CA GLY A 311 -24.33 2.89 40.09
C GLY A 311 -24.85 2.46 41.46
N ARG A 312 -24.79 1.17 41.81
CA ARG A 312 -25.20 0.65 43.11
C ARG A 312 -24.06 0.80 44.11
N GLY A 313 -24.41 0.96 45.39
CA GLY A 313 -23.43 1.03 46.47
C GLY A 313 -22.65 -0.27 46.60
N ALA A 314 -21.34 -0.17 46.69
CA ALA A 314 -20.43 -1.27 46.97
C ALA A 314 -19.39 -0.80 47.99
N ARG A 315 -18.76 -1.74 48.68
CA ARG A 315 -17.71 -1.44 49.66
C ARG A 315 -16.51 -2.35 49.48
N TRP A 316 -15.37 -1.93 50.01
CA TRP A 316 -14.20 -2.80 50.09
C TRP A 316 -13.41 -2.56 51.37
N LYS A 317 -12.59 -3.55 51.71
CA LYS A 317 -11.60 -3.50 52.78
C LYS A 317 -10.42 -4.39 52.42
N LEU A 318 -9.24 -4.16 53.01
CA LEU A 318 -8.15 -5.13 52.91
C LEU A 318 -8.46 -6.37 53.76
N THR A 319 -8.10 -7.54 53.24
CA THR A 319 -8.27 -8.82 53.93
C THR A 319 -7.53 -8.85 55.27
N SER A 320 -8.07 -9.64 56.19
CA SER A 320 -7.55 -9.79 57.55
C SER A 320 -7.40 -11.27 57.92
N ALA A 321 -6.37 -11.60 58.69
CA ALA A 321 -6.19 -12.94 59.23
C ALA A 321 -7.07 -13.21 60.47
N SER A 322 -7.77 -12.19 60.99
CA SER A 322 -8.58 -12.27 62.22
C SER A 322 -10.09 -12.12 62.00
N ASN A 323 -10.56 -11.95 60.75
CA ASN A 323 -11.96 -11.62 60.42
C ASN A 323 -12.45 -10.37 61.19
N ASP A 324 -12.09 -9.20 60.68
CA ASP A 324 -12.41 -7.94 61.37
C ASP A 324 -13.82 -7.46 61.04
N VAL A 325 -14.34 -7.84 59.86
CA VAL A 325 -15.69 -7.48 59.41
C VAL A 325 -16.39 -8.62 58.68
N SER A 326 -17.71 -8.68 58.83
CA SER A 326 -18.58 -9.45 57.95
C SER A 326 -19.80 -8.64 57.53
N VAL A 327 -20.38 -8.97 56.39
CA VAL A 327 -21.69 -8.44 55.99
C VAL A 327 -22.62 -9.58 55.63
N SER A 328 -23.91 -9.36 55.81
CA SER A 328 -24.97 -10.33 55.60
C SER A 328 -26.04 -9.78 54.68
N TYR A 329 -26.48 -10.60 53.72
CA TYR A 329 -27.56 -10.32 52.79
C TYR A 329 -28.70 -11.32 53.03
N VAL A 330 -29.89 -10.82 53.35
CA VAL A 330 -31.09 -11.62 53.63
C VAL A 330 -32.11 -11.44 52.48
N PRO A 331 -32.51 -12.52 51.80
CA PRO A 331 -33.49 -12.43 50.72
C PRO A 331 -34.92 -12.27 51.23
N GLN A 332 -35.80 -11.78 50.36
CA GLN A 332 -37.27 -11.74 50.54
C GLN A 332 -37.97 -12.53 49.43
N LEU A 333 -37.64 -13.81 49.28
CA LEU A 333 -38.07 -14.61 48.11
C LEU A 333 -39.61 -14.62 47.95
N PRO A 334 -40.12 -14.51 46.71
CA PRO A 334 -41.57 -14.45 46.47
C PRO A 334 -42.29 -15.77 46.74
N ALA A 335 -41.60 -16.91 46.63
CA ALA A 335 -42.15 -18.25 46.87
C ALA A 335 -41.04 -19.26 47.22
N PRO A 336 -41.36 -20.38 47.88
CA PRO A 336 -40.44 -21.51 48.00
C PRO A 336 -40.07 -22.06 46.62
N GLY A 337 -38.82 -22.47 46.43
CA GLY A 337 -38.37 -23.01 45.15
C GLY A 337 -36.86 -23.19 45.05
N ARG A 338 -36.41 -23.58 43.86
CA ARG A 338 -34.98 -23.73 43.55
C ARG A 338 -34.42 -22.42 43.00
N TYR A 339 -33.39 -21.88 43.63
CA TYR A 339 -32.76 -20.61 43.27
C TYR A 339 -31.26 -20.77 43.06
N SER A 340 -30.70 -20.12 42.03
CA SER A 340 -29.27 -19.81 41.95
C SER A 340 -29.00 -18.60 42.82
N VAL A 341 -28.02 -18.69 43.71
CA VAL A 341 -27.55 -17.59 44.53
C VAL A 341 -26.27 -17.06 43.90
N ASP A 342 -26.27 -15.82 43.42
CA ASP A 342 -25.13 -15.22 42.74
C ASP A 342 -24.67 -13.95 43.48
N VAL A 343 -23.37 -13.68 43.45
CA VAL A 343 -22.77 -12.45 43.98
C VAL A 343 -22.14 -11.64 42.87
N PHE A 344 -22.31 -10.32 42.92
CA PHE A 344 -21.69 -9.42 41.97
C PHE A 344 -20.25 -9.15 42.40
N ILE A 345 -19.28 -9.44 41.54
CA ILE A 345 -17.90 -9.08 41.79
C ILE A 345 -17.62 -7.77 41.06
N PRO A 346 -17.55 -6.64 41.78
CA PRO A 346 -17.27 -5.37 41.16
C PRO A 346 -15.82 -5.36 40.71
N ARG A 347 -15.59 -4.65 39.63
CA ARG A 347 -14.24 -4.57 39.08
C ARG A 347 -13.23 -3.78 39.93
N ASP A 348 -13.68 -2.72 40.58
CA ASP A 348 -12.79 -1.93 41.44
C ASP A 348 -12.75 -2.58 42.83
N ASN A 349 -11.55 -2.67 43.42
CA ASN A 349 -11.31 -3.09 44.80
C ASN A 349 -11.73 -4.52 45.18
N ALA A 350 -11.72 -5.45 44.22
CA ALA A 350 -12.05 -6.88 44.40
C ALA A 350 -10.85 -7.77 44.08
N ASP A 351 -9.77 -7.61 44.84
CA ASP A 351 -8.44 -8.16 44.57
C ASP A 351 -8.14 -9.49 45.27
N SER A 352 -8.99 -9.92 46.21
CA SER A 352 -8.79 -11.15 46.96
C SER A 352 -8.99 -12.37 46.07
N LYS A 353 -8.03 -13.29 46.10
CA LYS A 353 -8.12 -14.59 45.43
C LYS A 353 -8.91 -15.61 46.23
N ARG A 354 -9.25 -15.29 47.48
CA ARG A 354 -9.83 -16.24 48.46
C ARG A 354 -10.98 -15.63 49.26
N ALA A 355 -11.73 -14.71 48.66
CA ALA A 355 -12.88 -14.06 49.30
C ALA A 355 -13.88 -15.13 49.77
N ASP A 356 -14.26 -15.05 51.04
CA ASP A 356 -14.96 -16.14 51.74
C ASP A 356 -16.45 -15.85 51.87
N TYR A 357 -17.28 -16.64 51.19
CA TYR A 357 -18.74 -16.52 51.17
C TYR A 357 -19.39 -17.71 51.87
N HIS A 358 -20.46 -17.45 52.61
CA HIS A 358 -21.23 -18.46 53.33
C HIS A 358 -22.71 -18.34 52.97
N VAL A 359 -23.29 -19.39 52.40
CA VAL A 359 -24.73 -19.45 52.09
C VAL A 359 -25.44 -20.33 53.10
N ASN A 360 -26.40 -19.77 53.83
CA ASN A 360 -27.27 -20.51 54.73
C ASN A 360 -28.44 -21.10 53.96
N TYR A 361 -28.72 -22.38 54.18
CA TYR A 361 -29.84 -23.07 53.55
C TYR A 361 -30.34 -24.20 54.45
N TYR A 362 -31.45 -24.84 54.09
CA TYR A 362 -31.98 -25.99 54.83
C TYR A 362 -32.01 -27.24 53.95
N GLU A 363 -31.56 -28.37 54.50
CA GLU A 363 -31.62 -29.67 53.85
C GLU A 363 -32.27 -30.67 54.81
N GLY A 364 -33.35 -31.33 54.36
CA GLY A 364 -34.13 -32.23 55.23
C GLY A 364 -34.74 -31.54 56.47
N GLY A 365 -34.97 -30.22 56.41
CA GLY A 365 -35.48 -29.43 57.53
C GLY A 365 -34.44 -29.02 58.58
N GLN A 366 -33.17 -29.40 58.40
CA GLN A 366 -32.07 -28.98 59.27
C GLN A 366 -31.29 -27.81 58.65
N PRO A 367 -30.85 -26.82 59.46
CA PRO A 367 -30.03 -25.72 58.96
C PRO A 367 -28.65 -26.23 58.53
N LYS A 368 -28.16 -25.71 57.40
CA LYS A 368 -26.86 -25.98 56.80
C LYS A 368 -26.22 -24.67 56.36
N GLU A 369 -24.89 -24.68 56.27
CA GLU A 369 -24.11 -23.59 55.69
C GLU A 369 -23.18 -24.16 54.62
N ARG A 370 -23.10 -23.48 53.48
CA ARG A 370 -22.13 -23.79 52.43
C ARG A 370 -21.12 -22.67 52.31
N GLN A 371 -19.86 -22.98 52.59
CA GLN A 371 -18.73 -22.11 52.37
C GLN A 371 -18.26 -22.19 50.91
N VAL A 372 -18.00 -21.04 50.29
CA VAL A 372 -17.53 -20.90 48.91
C VAL A 372 -16.44 -19.85 48.87
N LYS A 373 -15.24 -20.23 48.41
CA LYS A 373 -14.15 -19.29 48.17
C LYS A 373 -14.17 -18.85 46.71
N ILE A 374 -14.25 -17.54 46.47
CA ILE A 374 -14.22 -16.94 45.15
C ILE A 374 -12.91 -16.17 44.97
N ASP A 375 -12.26 -16.39 43.83
CA ASP A 375 -11.15 -15.56 43.38
C ASP A 375 -11.72 -14.29 42.74
N GLN A 376 -11.99 -13.26 43.56
CA GLN A 376 -12.49 -11.98 43.08
C GLN A 376 -11.53 -11.32 42.10
N SER A 377 -10.22 -11.50 42.28
CA SER A 377 -9.18 -10.91 41.42
C SER A 377 -9.26 -11.37 39.97
N SER A 378 -9.85 -12.54 39.75
CA SER A 378 -10.07 -13.13 38.43
C SER A 378 -11.41 -12.74 37.79
N LYS A 379 -12.26 -12.00 38.50
CA LYS A 379 -13.61 -11.59 38.08
C LYS A 379 -13.70 -10.07 37.97
N SER A 380 -14.61 -9.56 37.14
CA SER A 380 -14.75 -8.11 36.92
C SER A 380 -16.12 -7.78 36.34
N ASP A 381 -16.93 -7.10 37.14
CA ASP A 381 -18.31 -6.72 36.82
C ASP A 381 -19.19 -7.89 36.36
N GLU A 382 -19.08 -9.02 37.04
CA GLU A 382 -19.87 -10.22 36.71
C GLU A 382 -20.56 -10.81 37.93
N TRP A 383 -21.68 -11.49 37.68
CA TRP A 383 -22.38 -12.30 38.66
C TRP A 383 -21.78 -13.69 38.72
N VAL A 384 -21.35 -14.10 39.92
CA VAL A 384 -20.71 -15.38 40.18
C VAL A 384 -21.61 -16.22 41.07
N SER A 385 -21.97 -17.42 40.60
CA SER A 385 -22.82 -18.32 41.36
C SER A 385 -22.08 -18.90 42.58
N LEU A 386 -22.70 -18.81 43.75
CA LEU A 386 -22.32 -19.54 44.96
C LEU A 386 -22.95 -20.95 45.01
N GLY A 387 -23.91 -21.22 44.12
CA GLY A 387 -24.59 -22.50 43.99
C GLY A 387 -26.09 -22.37 43.79
N VAL A 388 -26.73 -23.53 43.65
CA VAL A 388 -28.19 -23.66 43.53
C VAL A 388 -28.72 -24.33 44.78
N PHE A 389 -29.78 -23.75 45.36
CA PHE A 389 -30.34 -24.17 46.64
C PHE A 389 -31.87 -24.23 46.56
N ASP A 390 -32.45 -25.16 47.32
CA ASP A 390 -33.90 -25.23 47.52
C ASP A 390 -34.24 -24.38 48.76
N LEU A 391 -34.84 -23.20 48.53
CA LEU A 391 -35.04 -22.15 49.54
C LEU A 391 -36.53 -21.96 49.86
N ASP A 392 -36.85 -21.70 51.13
CA ASP A 392 -38.20 -21.43 51.61
C ASP A 392 -38.30 -20.07 52.33
N PRO A 393 -39.00 -19.06 51.78
CA PRO A 393 -39.13 -17.74 52.41
C PRO A 393 -39.85 -17.75 53.77
N ARG A 394 -40.51 -18.86 54.15
CA ARG A 394 -41.12 -19.01 55.48
C ARG A 394 -40.08 -19.21 56.59
N ARG A 395 -38.82 -19.48 56.24
CA ARG A 395 -37.70 -19.64 57.16
C ARG A 395 -36.81 -18.40 57.08
N ALA A 396 -36.62 -17.72 58.21
CA ALA A 396 -36.04 -16.38 58.25
C ALA A 396 -34.60 -16.26 57.68
N ASP A 397 -33.78 -17.30 57.79
CA ASP A 397 -32.37 -17.31 57.38
C ASP A 397 -32.09 -18.12 56.10
N ASP A 398 -33.14 -18.67 55.47
CA ASP A 398 -32.98 -19.55 54.32
C ASP A 398 -32.60 -18.72 53.07
N GLY A 399 -31.42 -19.01 52.51
CA GLY A 399 -30.81 -18.26 51.42
C GLY A 399 -29.95 -17.07 51.85
N ARG A 400 -29.74 -16.84 53.15
CA ARG A 400 -28.87 -15.75 53.65
C ARG A 400 -27.43 -15.93 53.20
N VAL A 401 -26.79 -14.87 52.71
CA VAL A 401 -25.39 -14.88 52.27
C VAL A 401 -24.55 -14.01 53.18
N ASN A 402 -23.48 -14.55 53.75
CA ASN A 402 -22.47 -13.78 54.47
C ASN A 402 -21.18 -13.73 53.66
N ILE A 403 -20.46 -12.61 53.73
CA ILE A 403 -19.08 -12.48 53.24
C ILE A 403 -18.24 -11.85 54.35
N THR A 404 -17.01 -12.32 54.49
CA THR A 404 -16.05 -11.85 55.50
C THR A 404 -14.82 -11.23 54.85
N ASP A 405 -14.06 -10.43 55.59
CA ASP A 405 -12.72 -10.02 55.17
C ASP A 405 -11.63 -11.05 55.49
N PHE A 406 -12.01 -12.22 56.02
CA PHE A 406 -11.06 -13.25 56.42
C PHE A 406 -10.28 -13.82 55.23
N SER A 407 -8.96 -13.67 55.25
CA SER A 407 -8.06 -14.36 54.33
C SER A 407 -6.65 -14.47 54.90
N ASP A 408 -5.95 -15.54 54.51
CA ASP A 408 -4.54 -15.78 54.83
C ASP A 408 -3.57 -15.17 53.79
N GLU A 409 -4.10 -14.41 52.82
CA GLU A 409 -3.35 -13.82 51.72
C GLU A 409 -2.31 -12.78 52.18
N ARG A 410 -1.09 -12.88 51.61
CA ARG A 410 0.02 -11.94 51.85
C ARG A 410 0.60 -11.41 50.53
N PRO A 411 0.71 -10.07 50.36
CA PRO A 411 0.18 -9.03 51.24
C PRO A 411 -1.36 -9.04 51.30
N PRO A 412 -2.00 -8.40 52.31
CA PRO A 412 -3.45 -8.22 52.35
C PRO A 412 -3.99 -7.67 51.03
N GLN A 413 -5.09 -8.22 50.55
CA GLN A 413 -5.72 -7.86 49.27
C GLN A 413 -7.05 -7.15 49.52
N ALA A 414 -7.49 -6.27 48.62
CA ALA A 414 -8.84 -5.71 48.72
C ALA A 414 -9.89 -6.82 48.50
N VAL A 415 -10.88 -6.93 49.38
CA VAL A 415 -12.07 -7.76 49.20
C VAL A 415 -13.27 -6.83 49.06
N ALA A 416 -14.07 -7.04 48.02
CA ALA A 416 -15.24 -6.25 47.73
C ALA A 416 -16.53 -6.89 48.24
N PHE A 417 -17.44 -6.03 48.69
CA PHE A 417 -18.76 -6.31 49.23
C PHE A 417 -19.77 -5.57 48.35
N ALA A 418 -20.33 -6.25 47.34
CA ALA A 418 -21.31 -5.68 46.40
C ALA A 418 -22.61 -6.49 46.38
N GLY A 419 -23.39 -6.41 45.30
CA GLY A 419 -24.72 -7.00 45.25
C GLY A 419 -24.78 -8.53 45.37
N VAL A 420 -25.88 -9.05 45.90
CA VAL A 420 -26.24 -10.49 45.90
C VAL A 420 -27.60 -10.62 45.23
N ARG A 421 -27.79 -11.65 44.39
CA ARG A 421 -29.09 -11.96 43.78
C ARG A 421 -29.49 -13.41 43.92
N TRP A 422 -30.79 -13.65 43.90
CA TRP A 422 -31.43 -14.96 43.92
C TRP A 422 -32.27 -15.10 42.66
N VAL A 423 -31.89 -16.03 41.78
CA VAL A 423 -32.51 -16.24 40.47
C VAL A 423 -33.29 -17.56 40.48
N PRO A 424 -34.61 -17.55 40.21
CA PRO A 424 -35.39 -18.79 40.17
C PRO A 424 -34.91 -19.68 39.03
N VAL A 425 -34.61 -20.94 39.33
CA VAL A 425 -34.23 -21.94 38.33
C VAL A 425 -35.52 -22.56 37.78
N SER A 426 -35.90 -22.18 36.56
CA SER A 426 -37.02 -22.81 35.87
C SER A 426 -36.75 -24.32 35.75
N ALA A 427 -37.65 -25.14 36.29
CA ALA A 427 -37.53 -26.59 36.22
C ALA A 427 -37.60 -27.04 34.74
N VAL A 428 -36.48 -27.41 34.14
CA VAL A 428 -36.48 -28.19 32.91
C VAL A 428 -37.05 -29.57 33.25
N PRO A 429 -38.13 -30.04 32.59
CA PRO A 429 -38.58 -31.42 32.79
C PRO A 429 -37.52 -32.37 32.25
N ALA A 430 -37.14 -33.35 33.05
CA ALA A 430 -36.27 -34.44 32.62
C ALA A 430 -36.94 -35.26 31.51
N SER A 431 -36.34 -35.30 30.31
CA SER A 431 -36.38 -36.50 29.46
C SER A 431 -35.33 -36.44 28.34
N VAL A 432 -34.21 -37.12 28.57
CA VAL A 432 -33.49 -37.84 27.52
C VAL A 432 -34.33 -39.06 27.18
N ALA A 433 -34.94 -39.11 25.99
CA ALA A 433 -35.21 -40.35 25.23
C ALA A 433 -36.00 -40.04 23.95
N ILE A 434 -35.75 -40.85 22.93
CA ILE A 434 -36.59 -41.08 21.73
C ILE A 434 -36.31 -40.16 20.53
N SER A 435 -35.10 -40.36 19.99
CA SER A 435 -34.88 -40.51 18.56
C SER A 435 -35.70 -41.67 17.98
N GLU A 436 -37.00 -41.49 17.75
CA GLU A 436 -37.81 -42.54 17.08
C GLU A 436 -39.13 -42.04 16.43
N ALA A 437 -39.35 -40.72 16.35
CA ALA A 437 -40.57 -40.16 15.75
C ALA A 437 -40.41 -39.59 14.33
N ARG A 438 -39.18 -39.53 13.76
CA ARG A 438 -38.96 -39.08 12.37
C ARG A 438 -38.80 -40.20 11.35
N ARG A 439 -38.89 -41.47 11.79
CA ARG A 439 -38.78 -42.67 10.93
C ARG A 439 -40.12 -43.19 10.40
N LEU A 440 -41.24 -42.51 10.67
CA LEU A 440 -42.60 -43.02 10.40
C LEU A 440 -43.56 -42.01 9.71
N ALA A 441 -43.06 -41.13 8.83
CA ALA A 441 -43.94 -40.29 8.00
C ALA A 441 -43.43 -40.05 6.56
N LEU A 442 -42.66 -40.99 6.02
CA LEU A 442 -42.34 -41.07 4.59
C LEU A 442 -42.86 -42.41 4.05
N GLN A 443 -44.09 -42.43 3.55
CA GLN A 443 -44.58 -43.33 2.51
C GLN A 443 -45.91 -42.77 1.96
N GLY A 444 -45.91 -42.39 0.68
CA GLY A 444 -47.05 -41.81 -0.06
C GLY A 444 -48.10 -42.85 -0.47
N PRO A 445 -49.05 -42.48 -1.36
CA PRO A 445 -48.79 -42.69 -2.80
C PRO A 445 -49.32 -41.59 -3.77
N GLN A 446 -48.90 -41.75 -5.03
CA GLN A 446 -48.98 -40.89 -6.22
C GLN A 446 -50.39 -40.66 -6.83
N GLY A 447 -50.52 -39.63 -7.70
CA GLY A 447 -51.56 -39.59 -8.74
C GLY A 447 -51.71 -38.29 -9.57
N SER A 448 -50.97 -38.22 -10.70
CA SER A 448 -51.31 -37.66 -12.05
C SER A 448 -51.91 -36.25 -12.29
N GLY A 449 -51.30 -35.50 -13.23
CA GLY A 449 -52.04 -34.63 -14.17
C GLY A 449 -51.34 -33.35 -14.67
N GLN A 450 -50.81 -33.37 -15.90
CA GLN A 450 -50.49 -32.21 -16.76
C GLN A 450 -51.13 -32.49 -18.15
N PRO A 451 -51.26 -31.53 -19.10
CA PRO A 451 -51.54 -30.08 -19.07
C PRO A 451 -52.69 -29.72 -20.06
N PRO A 452 -53.00 -28.43 -20.38
CA PRO A 452 -52.31 -27.78 -21.50
C PRO A 452 -52.07 -26.25 -21.36
N THR A 453 -51.08 -25.78 -22.12
CA THR A 453 -50.63 -24.39 -22.32
C THR A 453 -51.22 -23.77 -23.60
N THR A 454 -51.59 -22.47 -23.55
CA THR A 454 -51.34 -21.36 -24.52
C THR A 454 -52.46 -20.29 -24.43
N PRO A 455 -52.33 -19.08 -25.00
CA PRO A 455 -51.21 -18.12 -24.96
C PRO A 455 -51.72 -16.69 -24.62
N THR A 456 -50.92 -15.85 -23.96
CA THR A 456 -51.24 -14.41 -23.81
C THR A 456 -50.19 -13.55 -24.51
N THR A 457 -50.68 -12.76 -25.46
CA THR A 457 -49.96 -11.80 -26.31
C THR A 457 -49.26 -10.70 -25.49
N PRO A 458 -48.12 -10.15 -25.96
CA PRO A 458 -47.20 -9.34 -25.16
C PRO A 458 -47.70 -7.90 -24.96
N ALA A 459 -47.56 -7.40 -23.73
CA ALA A 459 -47.63 -5.97 -23.43
C ALA A 459 -46.36 -5.27 -23.95
N ALA A 460 -46.53 -4.05 -24.47
CA ALA A 460 -45.47 -3.21 -25.01
C ALA A 460 -44.34 -2.95 -23.97
N PRO A 461 -43.07 -2.86 -24.40
CA PRO A 461 -41.95 -2.65 -23.48
C PRO A 461 -42.02 -1.24 -22.90
N SER A 462 -42.27 -1.15 -21.60
CA SER A 462 -41.96 0.05 -20.81
C SER A 462 -40.44 0.24 -20.84
N SER A 463 -39.94 1.28 -21.52
CA SER A 463 -38.52 1.62 -21.53
C SER A 463 -38.07 1.99 -20.12
N THR A 464 -37.33 1.11 -19.47
CA THR A 464 -36.66 1.41 -18.19
C THR A 464 -35.77 2.64 -18.39
N PRO A 465 -35.86 3.68 -17.54
CA PRO A 465 -35.05 4.88 -17.69
C PRO A 465 -33.55 4.55 -17.55
N THR A 466 -32.74 5.11 -18.45
CA THR A 466 -31.28 4.94 -18.45
C THR A 466 -30.69 5.41 -17.12
N THR A 467 -29.91 4.54 -16.46
CA THR A 467 -29.26 4.85 -15.18
C THR A 467 -27.85 5.42 -15.37
N ASN A 468 -27.30 6.02 -14.32
CA ASN A 468 -25.91 6.43 -14.28
C ASN A 468 -24.95 5.26 -14.55
N GLN A 469 -25.28 4.04 -14.09
CA GLN A 469 -24.49 2.83 -14.38
C GLN A 469 -24.54 2.45 -15.86
N ASP A 470 -25.68 2.65 -16.54
CA ASP A 470 -25.78 2.40 -17.98
C ASP A 470 -24.91 3.39 -18.77
N VAL A 471 -24.93 4.67 -18.39
CA VAL A 471 -24.03 5.67 -19.00
C VAL A 471 -22.56 5.33 -18.74
N ILE A 472 -22.19 4.95 -17.51
CA ILE A 472 -20.82 4.47 -17.22
C ILE A 472 -20.43 3.29 -18.10
N ASN A 473 -21.29 2.28 -18.24
CA ASN A 473 -21.04 1.11 -19.08
C ASN A 473 -20.89 1.49 -20.55
N ALA A 474 -21.67 2.45 -21.05
CA ALA A 474 -21.54 2.97 -22.41
C ALA A 474 -20.22 3.70 -22.65
N PHE A 475 -19.72 4.45 -21.65
CA PHE A 475 -18.38 5.05 -21.70
C PHE A 475 -17.27 4.01 -21.70
N ILE A 476 -17.40 2.92 -20.93
CA ILE A 476 -16.45 1.80 -20.93
C ILE A 476 -16.39 1.16 -22.33
N VAL A 477 -17.54 0.84 -22.91
CA VAL A 477 -17.63 0.25 -24.26
C VAL A 477 -17.10 1.20 -25.33
N ALA A 478 -17.42 2.49 -25.25
CA ALA A 478 -16.94 3.48 -26.19
C ALA A 478 -15.42 3.70 -26.10
N ALA A 479 -14.87 3.78 -24.89
CA ALA A 479 -13.43 4.00 -24.70
C ALA A 479 -12.59 2.86 -25.25
N ALA A 480 -13.06 1.62 -25.12
CA ALA A 480 -12.40 0.45 -25.71
C ALA A 480 -12.26 0.56 -27.25
N LYS A 481 -13.26 1.12 -27.95
CA LYS A 481 -13.18 1.35 -29.41
C LYS A 481 -12.06 2.33 -29.81
N PHE A 482 -11.64 3.21 -28.91
CA PHE A 482 -10.62 4.25 -29.19
C PHE A 482 -9.31 4.03 -28.42
N ASN A 483 -9.16 2.90 -27.72
CA ASN A 483 -8.07 2.65 -26.78
C ASN A 483 -7.85 3.82 -25.79
N ASP A 484 -8.96 4.39 -25.34
CA ASP A 484 -9.00 5.56 -24.46
C ASP A 484 -9.29 5.12 -23.01
N ASN A 485 -9.08 6.01 -22.05
CA ASN A 485 -9.45 5.78 -20.67
C ASN A 485 -10.88 6.29 -20.45
N TRP A 486 -11.81 5.39 -20.14
CA TRP A 486 -13.23 5.75 -19.99
C TRP A 486 -13.49 6.73 -18.83
N GLN A 487 -12.67 6.70 -17.77
CA GLN A 487 -12.75 7.67 -16.68
C GLN A 487 -12.31 9.07 -17.14
N ASN A 488 -11.26 9.17 -17.96
CA ASN A 488 -10.83 10.43 -18.57
C ASN A 488 -11.89 10.98 -19.53
N MET A 489 -12.58 10.11 -20.28
CA MET A 489 -13.70 10.52 -21.14
C MET A 489 -14.88 11.06 -20.31
N ILE A 490 -15.25 10.42 -19.20
CA ILE A 490 -16.30 10.93 -18.28
C ILE A 490 -15.87 12.27 -17.65
N GLY A 491 -14.60 12.38 -17.25
CA GLY A 491 -14.02 13.61 -16.72
C GLY A 491 -14.08 14.76 -17.72
N SER A 492 -13.66 14.50 -18.96
CA SER A 492 -13.70 15.48 -20.07
C SER A 492 -15.13 15.88 -20.43
N ALA A 493 -16.09 14.97 -20.26
CA ALA A 493 -17.52 15.23 -20.42
C ALA A 493 -18.17 16.00 -19.26
N GLY A 494 -17.43 16.30 -18.18
CA GLY A 494 -17.97 16.95 -16.98
C GLY A 494 -18.98 16.10 -16.21
N LEU A 495 -18.92 14.77 -16.36
CA LEU A 495 -19.91 13.83 -15.82
C LEU A 495 -19.44 13.08 -14.57
N THR A 496 -18.39 13.54 -13.88
CA THR A 496 -17.85 12.82 -12.70
C THR A 496 -18.85 12.62 -11.56
N SER A 497 -19.92 13.43 -11.50
CA SER A 497 -21.00 13.28 -10.52
C SER A 497 -21.76 11.95 -10.63
N ILE A 498 -21.76 11.29 -11.79
CA ILE A 498 -22.47 10.01 -11.99
C ILE A 498 -21.87 8.86 -11.17
N TYR A 499 -20.66 9.01 -10.62
CA TYR A 499 -20.03 8.03 -9.74
C TYR A 499 -20.66 7.93 -8.35
N VAL A 500 -21.23 9.03 -7.86
CA VAL A 500 -21.73 9.15 -6.48
C VAL A 500 -22.99 8.31 -6.27
N ASN A 501 -23.85 8.24 -7.28
CA ASN A 501 -25.07 7.43 -7.23
C ASN A 501 -25.31 6.71 -8.55
N ARG A 502 -24.64 5.57 -8.73
CA ARG A 502 -24.68 4.80 -9.98
C ARG A 502 -26.06 4.21 -10.30
N LYS A 503 -26.92 4.01 -9.30
CA LYS A 503 -28.27 3.45 -9.47
C LYS A 503 -29.33 4.51 -9.79
N ALA A 504 -29.03 5.79 -9.64
CA ALA A 504 -29.96 6.86 -9.99
C ALA A 504 -30.18 6.93 -11.50
N ALA A 505 -31.35 7.44 -11.90
CA ALA A 505 -31.63 7.81 -13.28
C ALA A 505 -30.63 8.87 -13.75
N TYR A 506 -30.11 8.71 -14.97
CA TYR A 506 -29.19 9.68 -15.54
C TYR A 506 -29.90 11.01 -15.83
N SER A 507 -29.37 12.09 -15.25
CA SER A 507 -29.92 13.45 -15.35
C SER A 507 -28.93 14.44 -16.00
N GLY A 508 -27.82 13.94 -16.54
CA GLY A 508 -26.84 14.77 -17.24
C GLY A 508 -27.28 15.20 -18.65
N PRO A 509 -26.47 16.01 -19.35
CA PRO A 509 -26.77 16.43 -20.73
C PRO A 509 -26.95 15.24 -21.67
N ALA A 510 -27.73 15.44 -22.73
CA ALA A 510 -27.83 14.47 -23.82
C ALA A 510 -26.45 14.15 -24.39
N ILE A 511 -26.21 12.89 -24.81
CA ILE A 511 -24.88 12.42 -25.25
C ILE A 511 -24.28 13.29 -26.37
N ALA A 512 -25.10 13.76 -27.32
CA ALA A 512 -24.67 14.66 -28.39
C ALA A 512 -24.15 16.02 -27.88
N ALA A 513 -24.64 16.48 -26.73
CA ALA A 513 -24.33 17.76 -26.10
C ALA A 513 -23.20 17.68 -25.06
N LEU A 514 -22.56 16.52 -24.86
CA LEU A 514 -21.48 16.39 -23.89
C LEU A 514 -20.27 17.25 -24.27
N PRO A 515 -19.74 18.10 -23.38
CA PRO A 515 -18.53 18.88 -23.66
C PRO A 515 -17.30 17.97 -23.71
N GLY A 516 -16.17 18.47 -24.22
CA GLY A 516 -14.87 17.79 -24.13
C GLY A 516 -14.73 16.46 -24.89
N LEU A 517 -15.73 16.03 -25.66
CA LEU A 517 -15.68 14.82 -26.49
C LEU A 517 -15.89 15.15 -27.97
N GLY A 518 -15.10 14.53 -28.85
CA GLY A 518 -15.31 14.58 -30.31
C GLY A 518 -16.56 13.81 -30.76
N ASN A 519 -17.04 14.09 -31.97
CA ASN A 519 -18.27 13.49 -32.52
C ASN A 519 -18.23 11.96 -32.59
N ASP A 520 -17.06 11.37 -32.86
CA ASP A 520 -16.89 9.92 -32.96
C ASP A 520 -17.11 9.23 -31.60
N ARG A 521 -16.57 9.83 -30.53
CA ARG A 521 -16.73 9.32 -29.16
C ARG A 521 -18.18 9.43 -28.69
N LYS A 522 -18.84 10.55 -29.00
CA LYS A 522 -20.27 10.75 -28.70
C LYS A 522 -21.14 9.73 -29.44
N THR A 523 -20.83 9.46 -30.71
CA THR A 523 -21.53 8.47 -31.53
C THR A 523 -21.37 7.08 -30.94
N ALA A 524 -20.15 6.69 -30.55
CA ALA A 524 -19.89 5.40 -29.93
C ALA A 524 -20.63 5.21 -28.59
N ILE A 525 -20.70 6.24 -27.74
CA ILE A 525 -21.46 6.21 -26.47
C ILE A 525 -22.96 6.05 -26.77
N ALA A 526 -23.49 6.81 -27.74
CA ALA A 526 -24.90 6.73 -28.13
C ALA A 526 -25.26 5.36 -28.72
N GLU A 527 -24.37 4.74 -29.50
CA GLU A 527 -24.53 3.38 -30.00
C GLU A 527 -24.56 2.35 -28.86
N ALA A 528 -23.64 2.45 -27.90
CA ALA A 528 -23.61 1.54 -26.76
C ALA A 528 -24.88 1.63 -25.92
N LEU A 529 -25.45 2.84 -25.73
CA LEU A 529 -26.71 3.04 -25.02
C LEU A 529 -27.96 2.50 -25.75
N ARG A 530 -27.84 2.05 -27.01
CA ARG A 530 -28.93 1.35 -27.71
C ARG A 530 -29.01 -0.14 -27.34
N LEU A 531 -28.00 -0.68 -26.67
CA LEU A 531 -28.00 -2.05 -26.16
C LEU A 531 -28.98 -2.18 -24.98
N SER A 532 -29.53 -3.39 -24.77
CA SER A 532 -30.28 -3.66 -23.54
C SER A 532 -29.36 -3.50 -22.32
N PRO A 533 -29.86 -3.17 -21.12
CA PRO A 533 -28.99 -3.03 -19.93
C PRO A 533 -28.14 -4.27 -19.63
N ALA A 534 -28.67 -5.46 -19.91
CA ALA A 534 -27.95 -6.72 -19.76
C ALA A 534 -26.82 -6.86 -20.78
N ASP A 535 -27.08 -6.56 -22.06
CA ASP A 535 -26.08 -6.63 -23.13
C ASP A 535 -25.01 -5.55 -22.98
N LEU A 536 -25.40 -4.35 -22.57
CA LEU A 536 -24.49 -3.25 -22.28
C LEU A 536 -23.54 -3.59 -21.12
N THR A 537 -24.08 -4.19 -20.04
CA THR A 537 -23.26 -4.66 -18.92
C THR A 537 -22.30 -5.76 -19.36
N LYS A 538 -22.75 -6.72 -20.17
CA LYS A 538 -21.90 -7.78 -20.72
C LYS A 538 -20.79 -7.20 -21.61
N ALA A 539 -21.13 -6.26 -22.49
CA ALA A 539 -20.17 -5.58 -23.36
C ALA A 539 -19.16 -4.76 -22.57
N ALA A 540 -19.58 -4.08 -21.50
CA ALA A 540 -18.68 -3.33 -20.62
C ALA A 540 -17.74 -4.26 -19.84
N ILE A 541 -18.22 -5.42 -19.38
CA ILE A 541 -17.37 -6.44 -18.74
C ILE A 541 -16.32 -6.95 -19.73
N GLU A 542 -16.72 -7.25 -20.96
CA GLU A 542 -15.79 -7.70 -22.00
C GLU A 542 -14.74 -6.64 -22.33
N ALA A 543 -15.18 -5.39 -22.54
CA ALA A 543 -14.32 -4.23 -22.79
C ALA A 543 -13.43 -3.84 -21.61
N SER A 544 -13.72 -4.33 -20.39
CA SER A 544 -12.90 -4.14 -19.20
C SER A 544 -11.88 -5.26 -19.00
N LYS A 545 -11.88 -6.30 -19.84
CA LYS A 545 -10.88 -7.37 -19.77
C LYS A 545 -9.52 -6.88 -20.30
N PRO A 546 -8.40 -7.23 -19.63
CA PRO A 546 -7.06 -6.76 -19.98
C PRO A 546 -6.65 -6.98 -21.44
N ASP A 547 -7.20 -8.01 -22.11
CA ASP A 547 -6.83 -8.39 -23.48
C ASP A 547 -7.53 -7.55 -24.57
N THR A 548 -8.50 -6.69 -24.22
CA THR A 548 -9.27 -5.89 -25.19
C THR A 548 -8.77 -4.44 -25.36
N LEU A 549 -7.80 -4.01 -24.54
CA LEU A 549 -7.04 -2.75 -24.71
C LEU A 549 -5.75 -2.94 -25.53
N ALA A 550 -5.60 -4.10 -26.16
CA ALA A 550 -4.63 -4.23 -27.21
C ALA A 550 -5.04 -3.29 -28.36
N LEU A 551 -4.29 -2.20 -28.54
CA LEU A 551 -3.95 -1.79 -29.91
C LEU A 551 -3.68 -3.06 -30.71
N PRO A 552 -4.08 -3.18 -32.00
CA PRO A 552 -3.57 -4.28 -32.80
C PRO A 552 -2.09 -4.32 -32.52
N ALA A 553 -1.64 -5.44 -31.94
CA ALA A 553 -0.24 -5.65 -31.72
C ALA A 553 0.37 -5.27 -33.07
N THR A 554 1.22 -4.25 -33.09
CA THR A 554 2.30 -4.33 -34.07
C THR A 554 2.82 -5.72 -33.79
N PRO A 555 2.62 -6.69 -34.71
CA PRO A 555 2.81 -8.09 -34.39
C PRO A 555 4.17 -8.13 -33.71
N ALA A 556 4.22 -8.61 -32.46
CA ALA A 556 5.48 -8.84 -31.76
C ALA A 556 6.38 -9.43 -32.83
N PRO A 557 7.46 -8.74 -33.26
CA PRO A 557 8.01 -8.94 -34.59
C PRO A 557 8.15 -10.44 -34.74
N GLY A 558 7.33 -10.98 -35.65
CA GLY A 558 7.45 -12.37 -35.99
C GLY A 558 8.92 -12.58 -36.29
N LYS A 559 9.41 -13.80 -36.11
CA LYS A 559 10.71 -14.20 -36.65
C LYS A 559 10.66 -14.09 -38.18
N GLY A 560 10.66 -12.86 -38.67
CA GLY A 560 10.21 -12.38 -39.95
C GLY A 560 10.87 -11.02 -40.16
N LYS A 561 11.74 -10.98 -41.15
CA LYS A 561 12.64 -9.87 -41.46
C LYS A 561 11.83 -8.62 -41.79
N VAL A 562 11.80 -7.64 -40.87
CA VAL A 562 11.42 -6.26 -41.21
C VAL A 562 12.71 -5.52 -41.56
N ASP A 563 12.90 -5.25 -42.85
CA ASP A 563 14.10 -4.63 -43.43
C ASP A 563 14.24 -3.15 -43.00
N GLY A 564 15.40 -2.76 -42.47
CA GLY A 564 15.76 -1.36 -42.19
C GLY A 564 15.35 -0.80 -40.83
N ARG A 565 14.74 -1.59 -39.92
CA ARG A 565 14.33 -1.09 -38.59
C ARG A 565 15.52 -0.58 -37.76
N ILE A 566 16.70 -1.19 -37.90
CA ILE A 566 17.88 -0.92 -37.05
C ILE A 566 18.65 0.33 -37.51
N TRP A 567 18.45 0.80 -38.74
CA TRP A 567 19.30 1.81 -39.35
C TRP A 567 18.97 3.19 -38.78
N GLY A 568 19.82 3.65 -37.88
CA GLY A 568 19.76 4.98 -37.29
C GLY A 568 21.06 5.73 -37.46
N VAL A 569 21.06 7.00 -37.06
CA VAL A 569 22.28 7.81 -37.00
C VAL A 569 22.21 8.80 -35.84
N HIS A 570 23.36 9.07 -35.23
CA HIS A 570 23.47 10.19 -34.32
C HIS A 570 23.56 11.49 -35.13
N GLY A 571 22.77 12.50 -34.79
CA GLY A 571 22.96 13.86 -35.29
C GLY A 571 24.27 14.48 -34.79
N SER A 572 24.28 15.77 -34.50
CA SER A 572 25.45 16.40 -33.89
C SER A 572 25.69 15.87 -32.47
N ALA A 573 26.95 15.82 -32.02
CA ALA A 573 27.33 15.49 -30.64
C ALA A 573 26.74 16.45 -29.57
N GLY A 574 26.13 17.56 -29.98
CA GLY A 574 25.53 18.56 -29.11
C GLY A 574 24.12 18.98 -29.55
N SER A 575 23.65 20.09 -29.00
CA SER A 575 22.34 20.68 -29.31
C SER A 575 22.38 21.50 -30.61
N ALA A 576 22.83 20.90 -31.71
CA ALA A 576 22.90 21.56 -33.02
C ALA A 576 22.08 20.83 -34.08
N VAL A 577 21.67 21.59 -35.10
CA VAL A 577 20.92 21.09 -36.25
C VAL A 577 21.44 21.69 -37.55
N PRO A 578 21.18 21.02 -38.68
CA PRO A 578 21.48 21.61 -39.98
C PRO A 578 20.90 23.02 -40.16
N PRO A 579 21.61 23.92 -40.86
CA PRO A 579 21.04 25.15 -41.37
C PRO A 579 19.74 24.85 -42.13
N ARG A 580 18.73 25.71 -41.94
CA ARG A 580 17.37 25.47 -42.44
C ARG A 580 17.31 25.27 -43.96
N ASP A 581 18.14 26.00 -44.71
CA ASP A 581 18.27 25.89 -46.16
C ASP A 581 18.87 24.55 -46.62
N LYS A 582 19.46 23.76 -45.72
CA LYS A 582 20.01 22.43 -45.99
C LYS A 582 19.11 21.28 -45.55
N TRP A 583 17.92 21.54 -45.02
CA TRP A 583 17.05 20.49 -44.49
C TRP A 583 16.60 19.49 -45.56
N ASP A 584 16.19 19.97 -46.73
CA ASP A 584 15.78 19.10 -47.83
C ASP A 584 16.92 18.18 -48.28
N PHE A 585 18.14 18.72 -48.35
CA PHE A 585 19.34 17.94 -48.61
C PHE A 585 19.50 16.83 -47.55
N TRP A 586 19.56 17.17 -46.26
CA TRP A 586 19.79 16.18 -45.22
C TRP A 586 18.67 15.13 -45.12
N LEU A 587 17.40 15.54 -45.23
CA LEU A 587 16.28 14.60 -45.25
C LEU A 587 16.34 13.67 -46.46
N SER A 588 16.77 14.17 -47.63
CA SER A 588 16.96 13.33 -48.82
C SER A 588 18.11 12.33 -48.62
N GLU A 589 19.22 12.75 -48.02
CA GLU A 589 20.38 11.90 -47.76
C GLU A 589 20.04 10.79 -46.75
N LEU A 590 19.35 11.12 -45.66
CA LEU A 590 18.89 10.15 -44.66
C LEU A 590 17.94 9.12 -45.27
N LYS A 591 16.99 9.56 -46.09
CA LYS A 591 16.07 8.66 -46.81
C LYS A 591 16.81 7.76 -47.80
N ALA A 592 17.76 8.31 -48.55
CA ALA A 592 18.54 7.55 -49.53
C ALA A 592 19.40 6.47 -48.86
N MET A 593 19.95 6.75 -47.67
CA MET A 593 20.67 5.77 -46.85
C MET A 593 19.74 4.77 -46.15
N GLY A 594 18.42 4.98 -46.18
CA GLY A 594 17.44 4.11 -45.51
C GLY A 594 17.34 4.33 -44.00
N ILE A 595 17.84 5.46 -43.48
CA ILE A 595 17.79 5.80 -42.05
C ILE A 595 16.33 5.94 -41.59
N LYS A 596 16.01 5.27 -40.48
CA LYS A 596 14.69 5.27 -39.83
C LYS A 596 14.67 5.95 -38.48
N TRP A 597 15.83 6.15 -37.88
CA TRP A 597 15.95 6.78 -36.56
C TRP A 597 17.04 7.84 -36.56
N TYR A 598 16.76 8.94 -35.87
CA TYR A 598 17.71 10.05 -35.75
C TYR A 598 17.75 10.52 -34.31
N LYS A 599 18.93 10.45 -33.68
CA LYS A 599 19.11 11.02 -32.35
C LYS A 599 19.47 12.50 -32.45
N GLN A 600 18.74 13.30 -31.71
CA GLN A 600 18.94 14.74 -31.60
C GLN A 600 19.07 15.12 -30.13
N CYS A 601 20.14 15.81 -29.76
CA CYS A 601 20.22 16.45 -28.45
C CYS A 601 19.45 17.78 -28.50
N ASP A 602 18.74 18.08 -27.42
CA ASP A 602 18.10 19.36 -27.18
C ASP A 602 18.38 19.80 -25.74
N SER A 603 18.70 21.07 -25.52
CA SER A 603 19.03 21.63 -24.20
C SER A 603 18.35 22.97 -24.00
N THR A 604 18.17 23.44 -22.76
CA THR A 604 17.67 24.80 -22.43
C THR A 604 18.78 25.69 -21.85
N GLY A 605 20.04 25.29 -22.05
CA GLY A 605 21.23 25.99 -21.52
C GLY A 605 21.84 26.99 -22.52
N PRO A 606 23.07 27.47 -22.31
CA PRO A 606 23.75 28.38 -23.23
C PRO A 606 23.98 27.80 -24.64
N ASN A 607 23.77 26.48 -24.81
CA ASN A 607 23.84 25.79 -26.09
C ASN A 607 22.47 25.66 -26.79
N ASP A 608 21.38 26.15 -26.18
CA ASP A 608 20.10 26.32 -26.86
C ASP A 608 20.25 27.50 -27.83
N THR A 609 20.03 27.27 -29.13
CA THR A 609 20.02 28.35 -30.12
C THR A 609 18.87 29.32 -29.86
N GLY A 610 17.88 28.96 -29.02
CA GLY A 610 16.78 29.80 -28.57
C GLY A 610 15.78 30.17 -29.66
N ASP A 611 16.08 29.81 -30.92
CA ASP A 611 15.30 30.14 -32.09
C ASP A 611 14.25 29.06 -32.43
N GLY A 612 14.26 27.93 -31.71
CA GLY A 612 13.37 26.77 -31.92
C GLY A 612 13.73 25.90 -33.14
N SER A 613 14.95 26.04 -33.69
CA SER A 613 15.44 25.26 -34.83
C SER A 613 15.49 23.76 -34.55
N ILE A 614 15.93 23.34 -33.35
CA ILE A 614 16.02 21.93 -32.95
C ILE A 614 14.64 21.26 -33.00
N PHE A 615 13.66 21.86 -32.34
CA PHE A 615 12.29 21.37 -32.34
C PHE A 615 11.72 21.27 -33.76
N ARG A 616 11.88 22.31 -34.58
CA ARG A 616 11.39 22.30 -35.97
C ARG A 616 12.12 21.28 -36.85
N TRP A 617 13.40 21.00 -36.61
CA TRP A 617 14.15 19.94 -37.30
C TRP A 617 13.60 18.56 -36.94
N ALA A 618 13.29 18.32 -35.66
CA ALA A 618 12.67 17.07 -35.23
C ALA A 618 11.27 16.86 -35.84
N LEU A 619 10.49 17.94 -36.02
CA LEU A 619 9.23 17.88 -36.79
C LEU A 619 9.47 17.50 -38.24
N ALA A 620 10.48 18.10 -38.88
CA ALA A 620 10.83 17.79 -40.26
C ALA A 620 11.28 16.33 -40.43
N LEU A 621 12.03 15.77 -39.46
CA LEU A 621 12.38 14.35 -39.40
C LEU A 621 11.13 13.46 -39.27
N ARG A 622 10.24 13.77 -38.33
CA ARG A 622 8.97 13.05 -38.12
C ARG A 622 8.14 13.04 -39.41
N ASP A 623 7.95 14.20 -40.02
CA ASP A 623 7.15 14.36 -41.25
C ASP A 623 7.80 13.66 -42.45
N ALA A 624 9.12 13.49 -42.41
CA ALA A 624 9.88 12.69 -43.36
C ALA A 624 9.81 11.17 -43.10
N GLY A 625 9.10 10.72 -42.05
CA GLY A 625 9.00 9.30 -41.67
C GLY A 625 10.27 8.76 -40.99
N ILE A 626 11.08 9.64 -40.41
CA ILE A 626 12.28 9.31 -39.63
C ILE A 626 11.94 9.57 -38.16
N THR A 627 12.05 8.56 -37.31
CA THR A 627 11.67 8.65 -35.90
C THR A 627 12.73 9.42 -35.11
N PRO A 628 12.41 10.58 -34.52
CA PRO A 628 13.35 11.30 -33.66
C PRO A 628 13.45 10.63 -32.30
N VAL A 629 14.68 10.50 -31.79
CA VAL A 629 14.99 10.17 -30.39
C VAL A 629 15.64 11.41 -29.78
N ILE A 630 14.97 12.02 -28.80
CA ILE A 630 15.41 13.29 -28.23
C ILE A 630 16.17 13.04 -26.93
N ARG A 631 17.46 13.43 -26.88
CA ARG A 631 18.23 13.50 -25.63
C ARG A 631 18.01 14.87 -25.01
N TYR A 632 17.42 14.90 -23.82
CA TYR A 632 17.16 16.13 -23.07
C TYR A 632 18.42 16.53 -22.31
N GLN A 633 19.37 17.12 -23.03
CA GLN A 633 20.73 17.36 -22.58
C GLN A 633 20.78 18.42 -21.46
N MET A 634 21.47 18.06 -20.39
CA MET A 634 21.75 18.92 -19.25
C MET A 634 23.24 18.80 -18.91
N GLY A 635 23.97 19.91 -18.89
CA GLY A 635 25.38 19.90 -18.51
C GLY A 635 25.52 19.60 -17.02
N HIS A 636 26.44 18.70 -16.65
CA HIS A 636 26.65 18.26 -15.27
C HIS A 636 25.34 17.83 -14.58
N GLN A 637 24.51 17.06 -15.30
CA GLN A 637 23.17 16.66 -14.87
C GLN A 637 23.18 16.08 -13.45
N PHE A 638 24.06 15.13 -13.19
CA PHE A 638 24.03 14.38 -11.93
C PHE A 638 24.73 15.17 -10.80
N PRO A 639 24.34 15.02 -9.53
CA PRO A 639 23.31 14.13 -8.97
C PRO A 639 21.86 14.58 -9.18
N ASN A 640 21.64 15.68 -9.91
CA ASN A 640 20.32 16.29 -10.03
C ASN A 640 19.42 15.48 -10.97
N ARG A 641 18.11 15.69 -10.78
CA ARG A 641 17.07 15.27 -11.73
C ARG A 641 17.04 16.23 -12.91
N LEU A 642 16.39 15.83 -14.00
CA LEU A 642 15.98 16.77 -15.04
C LEU A 642 15.17 17.92 -14.42
N ASP A 643 15.45 19.14 -14.84
CA ASP A 643 14.72 20.32 -14.37
C ASP A 643 13.36 20.49 -15.09
N HIS A 644 12.59 21.45 -14.60
CA HIS A 644 11.27 21.77 -15.13
C HIS A 644 11.30 22.11 -16.63
N ASP A 645 12.31 22.84 -17.10
CA ASP A 645 12.38 23.30 -18.48
C ASP A 645 12.56 22.12 -19.45
N ARG A 646 13.33 21.09 -19.05
CA ARG A 646 13.44 19.85 -19.83
C ARG A 646 12.11 19.12 -19.93
N PHE A 647 11.33 19.07 -18.86
CA PHE A 647 9.99 18.46 -18.91
C PHE A 647 8.99 19.29 -19.72
N GLU A 648 9.07 20.62 -19.72
CA GLU A 648 8.24 21.46 -20.60
C GLU A 648 8.59 21.26 -22.08
N LYS A 649 9.89 21.18 -22.42
CA LYS A 649 10.31 20.76 -23.77
C LYS A 649 9.78 19.37 -24.10
N MET A 650 9.86 18.43 -23.17
CA MET A 650 9.36 17.07 -23.41
C MET A 650 7.86 17.05 -23.71
N LYS A 651 7.05 17.83 -22.97
CA LYS A 651 5.62 18.02 -23.28
C LYS A 651 5.42 18.61 -24.68
N GLN A 652 6.26 19.54 -25.10
CA GLN A 652 6.21 20.14 -26.43
C GLN A 652 6.42 19.08 -27.53
N TYR A 653 7.42 18.22 -27.40
CA TYR A 653 7.66 17.11 -28.32
C TYR A 653 6.53 16.08 -28.33
N VAL A 654 6.00 15.71 -27.15
CA VAL A 654 4.92 14.72 -27.05
C VAL A 654 3.63 15.19 -27.72
N ARG A 655 3.29 16.48 -27.64
CA ARG A 655 2.12 17.05 -28.36
C ARG A 655 2.20 16.83 -29.86
N GLU A 656 3.40 16.69 -30.39
CA GLU A 656 3.71 16.47 -31.80
C GLU A 656 3.95 14.99 -32.14
N GLY A 657 3.70 14.07 -31.21
CA GLY A 657 3.88 12.63 -31.41
C GLY A 657 5.34 12.17 -31.40
N ILE A 658 6.27 13.01 -30.94
CA ILE A 658 7.68 12.64 -30.76
C ILE A 658 7.86 12.14 -29.32
N LEU A 659 7.96 10.82 -29.17
CA LEU A 659 7.79 10.17 -27.87
C LEU A 659 9.09 9.67 -27.23
N TRP A 660 10.13 9.36 -28.02
CA TRP A 660 11.33 8.69 -27.51
C TRP A 660 12.25 9.69 -26.82
N ALA A 661 12.35 9.56 -25.50
CA ALA A 661 13.08 10.48 -24.64
C ALA A 661 14.27 9.78 -23.98
N GLU A 662 15.48 10.23 -24.28
CA GLU A 662 16.67 9.90 -23.52
C GLU A 662 16.83 10.95 -22.42
N ILE A 663 16.57 10.53 -21.17
CA ILE A 663 16.41 11.39 -19.99
C ILE A 663 17.69 11.56 -19.15
N GLY A 664 18.82 11.07 -19.66
CA GLY A 664 20.12 11.29 -19.03
C GLY A 664 21.27 11.20 -20.01
N ASN A 665 22.40 11.79 -19.63
CA ASN A 665 23.68 11.64 -20.32
C ASN A 665 24.34 10.29 -19.92
N GLU A 666 25.67 10.25 -19.79
CA GLU A 666 26.46 9.07 -19.40
C GLU A 666 26.85 9.09 -17.91
N PRO A 667 26.01 8.56 -17.01
CA PRO A 667 26.18 8.79 -15.58
C PRO A 667 27.41 8.13 -14.96
N ASN A 668 28.08 7.22 -15.66
CA ASN A 668 29.32 6.61 -15.20
C ASN A 668 30.56 7.46 -15.50
N LEU A 669 30.44 8.58 -16.22
CA LEU A 669 31.53 9.53 -16.43
C LEU A 669 31.50 10.66 -15.41
N ASP A 670 32.66 11.01 -14.85
CA ASP A 670 32.78 12.07 -13.84
C ASP A 670 32.43 13.46 -14.37
N ILE A 671 32.65 13.71 -15.67
CA ILE A 671 32.32 14.97 -16.34
C ILE A 671 30.82 15.28 -16.34
N GLU A 672 29.96 14.27 -16.20
CA GLU A 672 28.51 14.43 -16.19
C GLU A 672 27.94 14.83 -14.82
N TRP A 673 28.82 15.02 -13.83
CA TRP A 673 28.45 15.34 -12.46
C TRP A 673 28.89 16.74 -12.04
N SER A 674 28.08 17.38 -11.21
CA SER A 674 28.40 18.63 -10.51
C SER A 674 29.11 18.42 -9.15
N SER A 675 29.31 17.16 -8.77
CA SER A 675 29.98 16.72 -7.53
C SER A 675 31.51 16.56 -7.72
N PRO A 676 32.30 16.38 -6.63
CA PRO A 676 33.71 15.98 -6.74
C PRO A 676 33.87 14.69 -7.54
N LYS A 677 34.91 14.62 -8.40
CA LYS A 677 35.14 13.49 -9.32
C LYS A 677 35.15 12.13 -8.64
N ASP A 678 35.75 12.03 -7.44
CA ASP A 678 35.86 10.79 -6.67
C ASP A 678 34.50 10.24 -6.19
N PHE A 679 33.43 11.05 -6.23
CA PHE A 679 32.08 10.60 -5.92
C PHE A 679 31.58 9.57 -6.94
N VAL A 680 31.96 9.73 -8.21
CA VAL A 680 31.49 8.93 -9.34
C VAL A 680 32.28 7.62 -9.38
N ASN A 681 31.72 6.62 -8.70
CA ASN A 681 32.36 5.33 -8.54
C ASN A 681 31.28 4.25 -8.36
N TRP A 682 31.34 3.16 -9.14
CA TRP A 682 30.39 2.05 -8.99
C TRP A 682 30.46 1.37 -7.61
N GLN A 683 31.57 1.52 -6.90
CA GLN A 683 31.75 1.03 -5.52
C GLN A 683 31.10 1.94 -4.49
N ASN A 684 30.78 3.20 -4.83
CA ASN A 684 30.11 4.14 -3.95
C ASN A 684 28.59 3.88 -3.97
N PRO A 685 28.02 3.29 -2.90
CA PRO A 685 26.59 2.96 -2.89
C PRO A 685 25.70 4.21 -2.97
N GLU A 686 26.19 5.37 -2.52
CA GLU A 686 25.44 6.62 -2.58
C GLU A 686 25.36 7.17 -4.02
N CYS A 687 26.43 7.01 -4.80
CA CYS A 687 26.42 7.33 -6.23
C CYS A 687 25.36 6.50 -6.97
N ILE A 688 25.31 5.19 -6.70
CA ILE A 688 24.32 4.28 -7.27
C ILE A 688 22.90 4.63 -6.81
N ARG A 689 22.72 4.92 -5.51
CA ARG A 689 21.44 5.30 -4.91
C ARG A 689 20.84 6.52 -5.60
N VAL A 690 21.62 7.59 -5.69
CA VAL A 690 21.21 8.86 -6.29
C VAL A 690 20.82 8.67 -7.76
N LEU A 691 21.66 7.95 -8.52
CA LEU A 691 21.42 7.72 -9.93
C LEU A 691 20.12 6.93 -10.19
N ALA A 692 19.89 5.88 -9.41
CA ALA A 692 18.70 5.03 -9.54
C ALA A 692 17.41 5.74 -9.13
N GLU A 693 17.44 6.52 -8.05
CA GLU A 693 16.26 7.28 -7.62
C GLU A 693 15.93 8.42 -8.59
N ALA A 694 16.95 9.09 -9.15
CA ALA A 694 16.75 10.09 -10.20
C ALA A 694 16.10 9.46 -11.44
N TRP A 695 16.61 8.32 -11.92
CA TRP A 695 16.06 7.61 -13.07
C TRP A 695 14.59 7.22 -12.87
N LEU A 696 14.25 6.64 -11.72
CA LEU A 696 12.88 6.22 -11.42
C LEU A 696 11.92 7.41 -11.45
N ALA A 697 12.30 8.51 -10.79
CA ALA A 697 11.46 9.70 -10.70
C ALA A 697 11.30 10.38 -12.07
N ASP A 698 12.38 10.57 -12.81
CA ASP A 698 12.35 11.23 -14.12
C ASP A 698 11.62 10.38 -15.17
N SER A 699 11.75 9.06 -15.10
CA SER A 699 11.00 8.14 -15.96
C SER A 699 9.50 8.20 -15.68
N GLU A 700 9.08 8.22 -14.42
CA GLU A 700 7.66 8.30 -14.06
C GLU A 700 7.04 9.63 -14.48
N GLU A 701 7.78 10.72 -14.33
CA GLU A 701 7.36 12.05 -14.77
C GLU A 701 7.24 12.12 -16.29
N ALA A 702 8.24 11.63 -17.03
CA ALA A 702 8.20 11.51 -18.49
C ALA A 702 7.00 10.67 -18.97
N LEU A 703 6.74 9.53 -18.33
CA LEU A 703 5.57 8.69 -18.64
C LEU A 703 4.24 9.37 -18.32
N SER A 704 4.18 10.23 -17.30
CA SER A 704 2.96 10.97 -16.94
C SER A 704 2.56 12.01 -18.00
N ILE A 705 3.53 12.50 -18.76
CA ILE A 705 3.32 13.47 -19.85
C ILE A 705 3.26 12.81 -21.23
N GLY A 706 3.31 11.48 -21.31
CA GLY A 706 3.16 10.69 -22.53
C GLY A 706 4.45 10.39 -23.29
N ALA A 707 5.62 10.74 -22.75
CA ALA A 707 6.91 10.36 -23.31
C ALA A 707 7.28 8.92 -22.95
N ARG A 708 8.24 8.36 -23.69
CA ARG A 708 8.85 7.04 -23.49
C ARG A 708 10.29 7.23 -23.00
N PRO A 709 10.55 7.12 -21.69
CA PRO A 709 11.86 7.39 -21.12
C PRO A 709 12.84 6.22 -21.31
N ALA A 710 14.11 6.55 -21.53
CA ALA A 710 15.20 5.60 -21.55
C ALA A 710 15.74 5.31 -20.14
N TYR A 711 16.14 4.07 -19.89
CA TYR A 711 17.25 3.78 -18.99
C TYR A 711 18.57 4.30 -19.58
N TYR A 712 19.45 4.82 -18.72
CA TYR A 712 20.67 5.50 -19.11
C TYR A 712 21.62 4.61 -19.92
N ALA A 713 22.21 5.18 -20.96
CA ALA A 713 23.35 4.59 -21.62
C ALA A 713 24.60 4.84 -20.76
N MET A 714 25.30 3.76 -20.40
CA MET A 714 26.61 3.87 -19.74
C MET A 714 27.68 4.01 -20.82
N ALA A 715 28.63 4.92 -20.62
CA ALA A 715 29.82 5.05 -21.46
C ALA A 715 30.61 3.74 -21.43
N PRO A 716 31.06 3.22 -22.58
CA PRO A 716 31.88 2.03 -22.61
C PRO A 716 33.30 2.44 -22.19
N VAL A 717 33.73 2.02 -20.99
CA VAL A 717 35.04 2.40 -20.44
C VAL A 717 35.87 1.23 -19.90
N ASP A 718 35.40 -0.01 -20.05
CA ASP A 718 36.16 -1.20 -19.62
C ASP A 718 37.24 -1.56 -20.67
N TRP A 719 38.20 -0.66 -20.88
CA TRP A 719 39.30 -0.79 -21.82
C TRP A 719 40.45 -1.68 -21.29
N GLY A 720 41.21 -2.32 -22.20
CA GLY A 720 42.54 -2.83 -21.90
C GLY A 720 42.61 -4.29 -21.42
N ASP A 721 43.17 -4.53 -20.23
CA ASP A 721 43.70 -5.83 -19.76
C ASP A 721 42.65 -6.88 -19.36
N GLY A 722 41.40 -6.72 -19.78
CA GLY A 722 40.31 -7.63 -19.43
C GLY A 722 39.70 -7.37 -18.04
N ARG A 723 39.98 -6.22 -17.40
CA ARG A 723 39.42 -5.86 -16.08
C ARG A 723 38.43 -4.69 -16.18
N PRO A 724 37.37 -4.69 -15.34
CA PRO A 724 36.50 -3.53 -15.21
C PRO A 724 37.31 -2.29 -14.81
N HIS A 725 37.00 -1.15 -15.40
CA HIS A 725 37.59 0.12 -14.99
C HIS A 725 37.37 0.33 -13.47
N PRO A 726 38.40 0.71 -12.70
CA PRO A 726 38.37 0.66 -11.24
C PRO A 726 37.24 1.50 -10.61
N GLN A 727 36.84 2.59 -11.27
CA GLN A 727 35.81 3.52 -10.78
C GLN A 727 34.60 3.68 -11.73
N LEU A 728 34.85 3.88 -13.02
CA LEU A 728 33.85 4.27 -14.02
C LEU A 728 33.21 3.11 -14.82
N SER A 729 33.53 1.85 -14.51
CA SER A 729 33.11 0.68 -15.30
C SER A 729 31.61 0.64 -15.62
N GLY A 730 31.26 0.70 -16.91
CA GLY A 730 29.87 0.65 -17.38
C GLY A 730 29.19 -0.68 -17.05
N THR A 731 29.93 -1.79 -17.12
CA THR A 731 29.43 -3.12 -16.70
C THR A 731 29.06 -3.14 -15.22
N LYS A 732 29.91 -2.58 -14.35
CA LYS A 732 29.70 -2.54 -12.90
C LYS A 732 28.62 -1.55 -12.49
N PHE A 733 28.51 -0.41 -13.17
CA PHE A 733 27.40 0.51 -12.94
C PHE A 733 26.05 -0.15 -13.24
N ASN A 734 25.93 -0.87 -14.37
CA ASN A 734 24.72 -1.64 -14.68
C ASN A 734 24.43 -2.71 -13.61
N GLU A 735 25.44 -3.48 -13.21
CA GLU A 735 25.29 -4.49 -12.15
C GLU A 735 24.73 -3.86 -10.87
N LYS A 736 25.38 -2.81 -10.38
CA LYS A 736 25.06 -2.18 -9.09
C LYS A 736 23.75 -1.41 -9.13
N PHE A 737 23.46 -0.72 -10.22
CA PHE A 737 22.19 -0.03 -10.42
C PHE A 737 21.01 -1.00 -10.32
N TRP A 738 21.04 -2.10 -11.08
CA TRP A 738 19.92 -3.03 -11.10
C TRP A 738 19.83 -3.88 -9.82
N GLN A 739 20.96 -4.18 -9.16
CA GLN A 739 20.97 -4.73 -7.80
C GLN A 739 20.28 -3.78 -6.81
N TYR A 740 20.56 -2.48 -6.88
CA TYR A 740 19.94 -1.48 -6.01
C TYR A 740 18.43 -1.35 -6.28
N ILE A 741 18.01 -1.32 -7.55
CA ILE A 741 16.59 -1.32 -7.94
C ILE A 741 15.89 -2.57 -7.40
N ALA A 742 16.47 -3.76 -7.56
CA ALA A 742 15.84 -5.00 -7.10
C ALA A 742 15.89 -5.22 -5.58
N ALA A 743 16.84 -4.59 -4.88
CA ALA A 743 16.92 -4.65 -3.42
C ALA A 743 15.67 -4.06 -2.74
N ASP A 744 14.91 -3.20 -3.43
CA ASP A 744 13.59 -2.75 -2.97
C ASP A 744 12.50 -3.13 -3.99
N GLY A 745 11.53 -3.92 -3.56
CA GLY A 745 10.34 -4.31 -4.32
C GLY A 745 9.49 -3.14 -4.82
N GLY A 746 9.49 -1.99 -4.13
CA GLY A 746 8.85 -0.76 -4.63
C GLY A 746 9.59 -0.21 -5.84
N ARG A 747 10.90 0.04 -5.72
CA ARG A 747 11.78 0.40 -6.86
C ARG A 747 11.67 -0.59 -8.01
N ARG A 748 11.69 -1.89 -7.72
CA ARG A 748 11.51 -2.96 -8.71
C ARG A 748 10.17 -2.86 -9.43
N ASN A 749 9.06 -2.63 -8.72
CA ASN A 749 7.74 -2.50 -9.32
C ASN A 749 7.61 -1.22 -10.15
N ARG A 750 8.17 -0.11 -9.66
CA ARG A 750 8.26 1.16 -10.42
C ARG A 750 9.01 0.94 -11.72
N ALA A 751 10.19 0.31 -11.69
CA ALA A 751 10.96 -0.05 -12.88
C ALA A 751 10.18 -0.97 -13.83
N LEU A 752 9.51 -2.01 -13.31
CA LEU A 752 8.64 -2.87 -14.12
C LEU A 752 7.48 -2.09 -14.75
N SER A 753 6.87 -1.17 -14.01
CA SER A 753 5.81 -0.29 -14.52
C SER A 753 6.33 0.65 -15.59
N ILE A 754 7.56 1.16 -15.45
CA ILE A 754 8.19 2.02 -16.45
C ILE A 754 8.30 1.27 -17.78
N PHE A 755 8.90 0.07 -17.78
CA PHE A 755 9.02 -0.75 -18.99
C PHE A 755 7.66 -1.16 -19.57
N LYS A 756 6.68 -1.55 -18.73
CA LYS A 756 5.32 -1.88 -19.18
C LYS A 756 4.60 -0.72 -19.88
N ARG A 757 4.93 0.51 -19.51
CA ARG A 757 4.33 1.73 -20.06
C ARG A 757 5.12 2.34 -21.23
N GLY A 758 6.12 1.62 -21.74
CA GLY A 758 6.90 2.03 -22.91
C GLY A 758 8.25 2.64 -22.58
N GLY A 759 8.75 2.50 -21.35
CA GLY A 759 10.16 2.71 -21.05
C GLY A 759 11.05 1.78 -21.89
N TRP A 760 12.25 2.24 -22.21
CA TRP A 760 13.20 1.53 -23.09
C TRP A 760 14.62 1.63 -22.54
N VAL A 761 15.58 0.96 -23.18
CA VAL A 761 16.98 0.88 -22.72
C VAL A 761 17.87 1.58 -23.75
N ALA A 762 18.50 2.69 -23.36
CA ALA A 762 19.58 3.27 -24.15
C ALA A 762 20.89 2.55 -23.83
N VAL A 763 21.71 2.33 -24.86
CA VAL A 763 23.03 1.72 -24.73
C VAL A 763 24.03 2.41 -25.63
N HIS A 764 25.30 2.33 -25.26
CA HIS A 764 26.43 2.61 -26.14
C HIS A 764 27.12 1.29 -26.42
N VAL A 765 27.24 0.93 -27.70
CA VAL A 765 27.84 -0.35 -28.15
C VAL A 765 28.91 -0.08 -29.18
N ALA A 766 29.98 -0.86 -29.21
CA ALA A 766 31.09 -0.51 -30.08
C ALA A 766 31.86 -1.68 -30.68
N VAL A 767 32.52 -1.43 -31.81
CA VAL A 767 33.28 -2.46 -32.54
C VAL A 767 34.78 -2.14 -32.51
N TYR A 768 35.33 -1.91 -31.31
CA TYR A 768 36.70 -1.39 -31.18
C TYR A 768 37.77 -2.45 -31.44
N GLU A 769 37.73 -3.57 -30.71
CA GLU A 769 38.85 -4.53 -30.67
C GLU A 769 38.41 -5.96 -31.00
N PHE A 770 37.10 -6.17 -31.16
CA PHE A 770 36.51 -7.50 -31.20
C PHE A 770 35.66 -7.73 -32.45
N PRO A 771 35.59 -8.99 -32.92
CA PRO A 771 34.62 -9.38 -33.93
C PRO A 771 33.18 -9.00 -33.55
N LEU A 772 32.32 -8.81 -34.56
CA LEU A 772 30.91 -8.41 -34.37
C LEU A 772 30.12 -9.37 -33.45
N ASP A 773 30.50 -10.65 -33.43
CA ASP A 773 29.85 -11.73 -32.68
C ASP A 773 30.49 -12.00 -31.30
N PHE A 774 31.50 -11.23 -30.90
CA PHE A 774 32.19 -11.40 -29.62
C PHE A 774 31.21 -11.47 -28.44
N GLU A 775 31.37 -12.50 -27.62
CA GLU A 775 30.53 -12.73 -26.45
C GLU A 775 30.78 -11.65 -25.39
N PRO A 776 29.77 -10.87 -24.98
CA PRO A 776 29.95 -9.77 -24.03
C PRO A 776 30.19 -10.25 -22.58
N PHE A 777 30.09 -11.56 -22.31
CA PHE A 777 30.37 -12.18 -21.01
C PHE A 777 31.48 -13.25 -21.08
N PRO A 778 32.68 -12.96 -21.60
CA PRO A 778 33.74 -13.97 -21.65
C PRO A 778 34.05 -14.48 -20.24
N GLN A 779 33.97 -15.80 -20.05
CA GLN A 779 34.24 -16.45 -18.76
C GLN A 779 33.36 -15.91 -17.61
N GLY A 780 32.16 -15.40 -17.93
CA GLY A 780 31.20 -14.86 -16.96
C GLY A 780 31.48 -13.43 -16.50
N ARG A 781 32.38 -12.69 -17.16
CA ARG A 781 32.70 -11.29 -16.85
C ARG A 781 32.14 -10.38 -17.94
N GLY A 782 31.39 -9.34 -17.58
CA GLY A 782 30.86 -8.38 -18.56
C GLY A 782 31.97 -7.58 -19.25
N TRP A 783 31.77 -7.25 -20.52
CA TRP A 783 32.69 -6.48 -21.35
C TRP A 783 31.93 -5.47 -22.23
N ASP A 784 32.04 -4.17 -21.96
CA ASP A 784 31.24 -3.13 -22.63
C ASP A 784 31.86 -2.58 -23.93
N GLN A 785 33.07 -3.01 -24.29
CA GLN A 785 33.78 -2.62 -25.52
C GLN A 785 33.52 -3.57 -26.71
N CYS A 786 32.28 -3.99 -26.91
CA CYS A 786 31.92 -4.89 -28.01
C CYS A 786 30.52 -4.58 -28.58
N LEU A 787 30.23 -5.06 -29.79
CA LEU A 787 28.97 -4.78 -30.46
C LEU A 787 27.78 -5.32 -29.65
N ARG A 788 27.99 -6.47 -29.01
CA ARG A 788 27.01 -7.16 -28.18
C ARG A 788 26.91 -6.62 -26.77
N ALA A 789 27.60 -5.52 -26.43
CA ALA A 789 27.56 -4.91 -25.09
C ALA A 789 26.14 -4.52 -24.64
N TYR A 790 25.19 -4.36 -25.57
CA TYR A 790 23.78 -4.16 -25.27
C TYR A 790 23.17 -5.30 -24.43
N GLU A 791 23.76 -6.50 -24.47
CA GLU A 791 23.32 -7.65 -23.67
C GLU A 791 23.63 -7.48 -22.18
N ILE A 792 24.57 -6.60 -21.81
CA ILE A 792 24.95 -6.34 -20.40
C ILE A 792 23.79 -5.73 -19.59
N PRO A 793 23.23 -4.56 -19.97
CA PRO A 793 22.07 -4.03 -19.26
C PRO A 793 20.89 -5.00 -19.35
N MET A 794 20.68 -5.68 -20.49
CA MET A 794 19.60 -6.67 -20.62
C MET A 794 19.74 -7.82 -19.61
N PHE A 795 20.95 -8.34 -19.43
CA PHE A 795 21.24 -9.41 -18.49
C PHE A 795 20.90 -8.96 -17.07
N TYR A 796 21.42 -7.81 -16.63
CA TYR A 796 21.17 -7.32 -15.27
C TYR A 796 19.72 -6.91 -15.05
N ILE A 797 19.04 -6.32 -16.03
CA ILE A 797 17.60 -6.05 -15.97
C ILE A 797 16.82 -7.36 -15.78
N LYS A 798 17.07 -8.38 -16.62
CA LYS A 798 16.37 -9.67 -16.53
C LYS A 798 16.62 -10.36 -15.20
N GLN A 799 17.88 -10.44 -14.78
CA GLN A 799 18.31 -11.06 -13.53
C GLN A 799 17.63 -10.42 -12.32
N ASN A 800 17.59 -9.09 -12.26
CA ASN A 800 17.14 -8.35 -11.07
C ASN A 800 15.62 -8.09 -11.08
N LEU A 801 15.02 -7.86 -12.24
CA LEU A 801 13.58 -7.66 -12.36
C LEU A 801 12.81 -8.98 -12.50
N GLY A 802 13.49 -10.14 -12.53
CA GLY A 802 12.84 -11.45 -12.66
C GLY A 802 12.00 -11.56 -13.92
N LEU A 803 12.40 -10.84 -14.98
CA LEU A 803 11.70 -10.87 -16.26
C LEU A 803 12.02 -12.19 -16.94
N THR A 804 11.01 -13.06 -17.05
CA THR A 804 11.06 -14.18 -17.98
C THR A 804 11.11 -13.65 -19.41
N ALA A 805 11.52 -14.50 -20.37
CA ALA A 805 11.42 -14.16 -21.79
C ALA A 805 9.98 -13.70 -22.11
N GLY A 806 9.80 -12.42 -22.49
CA GLY A 806 8.49 -11.88 -22.86
C GLY A 806 8.10 -10.48 -22.36
N VAL A 807 8.91 -9.78 -21.56
CA VAL A 807 8.73 -8.31 -21.43
C VAL A 807 9.51 -7.63 -22.55
N ASP A 808 8.79 -7.27 -23.60
CA ASP A 808 9.31 -6.55 -24.77
C ASP A 808 9.49 -5.06 -24.42
N TYR A 809 10.63 -4.71 -23.81
CA TYR A 809 11.10 -3.34 -23.85
C TYR A 809 11.98 -3.12 -25.07
N ALA A 810 11.90 -1.92 -25.65
CA ALA A 810 12.81 -1.53 -26.71
C ALA A 810 14.22 -1.30 -26.14
N ILE A 811 15.23 -1.61 -26.95
CA ILE A 811 16.63 -1.35 -26.70
C ILE A 811 17.23 -0.72 -27.95
N MET A 812 17.85 0.44 -27.77
CA MET A 812 18.42 1.21 -28.87
C MET A 812 19.83 1.61 -28.50
N SER A 813 20.76 1.36 -29.41
CA SER A 813 22.06 2.00 -29.32
C SER A 813 21.90 3.44 -29.79
N THR A 814 22.09 4.36 -28.85
CA THR A 814 21.91 5.79 -29.09
C THR A 814 23.21 6.46 -29.49
N GLU A 815 24.33 5.76 -29.47
CA GLU A 815 25.66 6.28 -29.79
C GLU A 815 26.66 5.10 -29.81
N SER A 816 27.84 5.33 -30.37
CA SER A 816 28.89 4.31 -30.62
C SER A 816 28.61 3.40 -31.83
N GLY A 817 29.61 2.60 -32.24
CA GLY A 817 29.54 1.74 -33.42
C GLY A 817 30.92 1.54 -34.03
N VAL A 818 31.01 1.69 -35.34
CA VAL A 818 32.31 1.73 -36.04
C VAL A 818 32.71 3.18 -36.25
N PHE A 819 33.79 3.58 -35.59
CA PHE A 819 34.32 4.94 -35.72
C PHE A 819 35.08 5.12 -37.03
N THR A 820 35.08 6.35 -37.53
CA THR A 820 35.82 6.70 -38.75
C THR A 820 37.33 6.55 -38.51
N PRO A 821 38.13 6.35 -39.58
CA PRO A 821 39.59 6.28 -39.49
C PRO A 821 40.25 7.52 -38.85
N GLU A 822 39.62 8.69 -39.05
CA GLU A 822 40.11 9.98 -38.56
C GLU A 822 39.56 10.33 -37.16
N SER A 823 38.74 9.49 -36.54
CA SER A 823 38.18 9.77 -35.22
C SER A 823 39.28 9.86 -34.14
N HIS A 824 39.16 10.85 -33.25
CA HIS A 824 40.08 11.08 -32.12
C HIS A 824 39.41 10.88 -30.76
N SER A 825 38.10 10.65 -30.75
CA SER A 825 37.23 10.59 -29.57
C SER A 825 37.55 9.42 -28.65
N MET A 826 38.31 8.45 -29.16
CA MET A 826 38.66 7.21 -28.50
C MET A 826 40.18 7.02 -28.54
N GLY A 827 40.90 7.68 -27.63
CA GLY A 827 42.36 7.57 -27.54
C GLY A 827 42.81 6.16 -27.15
N GLY A 828 43.83 5.60 -27.83
CA GLY A 828 44.50 4.37 -27.41
C GLY A 828 44.29 3.10 -28.26
N HIS A 829 43.48 3.14 -29.34
CA HIS A 829 43.15 1.95 -30.14
C HIS A 829 43.72 1.97 -31.57
N GLU A 830 43.84 0.79 -32.18
CA GLU A 830 44.24 0.64 -33.58
C GLU A 830 43.16 1.23 -34.48
N ARG A 831 43.53 2.29 -35.21
CA ARG A 831 42.60 2.98 -36.12
C ARG A 831 42.31 2.10 -37.32
N LEU A 832 41.09 2.19 -37.83
CA LEU A 832 40.78 1.64 -39.15
C LEU A 832 41.70 2.30 -40.19
N PRO A 833 42.21 1.53 -41.16
CA PRO A 833 43.24 2.02 -42.08
C PRO A 833 42.73 3.05 -43.09
N ASN A 834 41.44 3.03 -43.45
CA ASN A 834 40.83 3.95 -44.41
C ASN A 834 39.28 3.89 -44.39
N ASP A 835 38.65 4.83 -45.10
CA ASP A 835 37.19 5.00 -45.17
C ASP A 835 36.48 3.81 -45.85
N ASP A 836 37.16 3.06 -46.73
CA ASP A 836 36.58 1.89 -47.39
C ASP A 836 36.42 0.72 -46.41
N VAL A 837 37.40 0.52 -45.52
CA VAL A 837 37.31 -0.47 -44.43
C VAL A 837 36.23 -0.07 -43.43
N HIS A 838 36.13 1.21 -43.08
CA HIS A 838 35.04 1.73 -42.25
C HIS A 838 33.67 1.46 -42.89
N ALA A 839 33.49 1.83 -44.16
CA ALA A 839 32.24 1.62 -44.89
C ALA A 839 31.85 0.13 -44.95
N ALA A 840 32.81 -0.75 -45.24
CA ALA A 840 32.56 -2.19 -45.30
C ALA A 840 32.17 -2.76 -43.93
N LEU A 841 32.84 -2.34 -42.86
CA LEU A 841 32.55 -2.80 -41.50
C LEU A 841 31.21 -2.26 -41.00
N MET A 842 30.86 -1.01 -41.34
CA MET A 842 29.56 -0.40 -41.05
C MET A 842 28.40 -1.18 -41.66
N VAL A 843 28.49 -1.54 -42.94
CA VAL A 843 27.45 -2.37 -43.59
C VAL A 843 27.38 -3.75 -42.94
N LYS A 844 28.52 -4.40 -42.70
CA LYS A 844 28.56 -5.70 -42.02
C LYS A 844 27.95 -5.64 -40.62
N MET A 845 28.18 -4.56 -39.87
CA MET A 845 27.60 -4.35 -38.55
C MET A 845 26.07 -4.25 -38.64
N PHE A 846 25.54 -3.42 -39.55
CA PHE A 846 24.08 -3.33 -39.74
C PHE A 846 23.47 -4.67 -40.20
N ASP A 847 24.10 -5.35 -41.17
CA ASP A 847 23.68 -6.68 -41.64
C ASP A 847 23.64 -7.69 -40.48
N TRP A 848 24.69 -7.70 -39.66
CA TRP A 848 24.81 -8.59 -38.51
C TRP A 848 23.74 -8.28 -37.47
N LEU A 849 23.53 -7.01 -37.11
CA LEU A 849 22.53 -6.59 -36.13
C LEU A 849 21.11 -6.96 -36.60
N GLU A 850 20.79 -6.75 -37.88
CA GLU A 850 19.47 -7.11 -38.42
C GLU A 850 19.20 -8.61 -38.36
N ALA A 851 20.25 -9.42 -38.52
CA ALA A 851 20.14 -10.87 -38.46
C ALA A 851 20.16 -11.44 -37.03
N ASN A 852 20.89 -10.82 -36.11
CA ASN A 852 21.27 -11.45 -34.84
C ASN A 852 20.87 -10.68 -33.58
N SER A 853 20.45 -9.42 -33.69
CA SER A 853 20.25 -8.54 -32.54
C SER A 853 18.78 -8.23 -32.24
N PRO A 854 18.40 -8.07 -30.96
CA PRO A 854 17.10 -7.53 -30.56
C PRO A 854 17.02 -6.00 -30.68
N LEU A 855 18.11 -5.30 -31.01
CA LEU A 855 18.12 -3.83 -31.13
C LEU A 855 17.04 -3.33 -32.10
N GLN A 856 16.32 -2.28 -31.68
CA GLN A 856 15.36 -1.57 -32.51
C GLN A 856 16.05 -0.49 -33.34
N ALA A 857 17.14 0.09 -32.85
CA ALA A 857 17.93 1.08 -33.56
C ALA A 857 19.42 0.99 -33.17
N MET A 858 20.28 1.32 -34.12
CA MET A 858 21.71 1.54 -33.95
C MET A 858 22.04 2.90 -34.56
N MET A 859 22.51 3.83 -33.73
CA MET A 859 22.79 5.21 -34.10
C MET A 859 24.28 5.53 -33.93
N PRO A 860 25.11 5.22 -34.94
CA PRO A 860 26.54 5.50 -34.83
C PRO A 860 26.84 6.99 -34.81
N TRP A 861 27.95 7.31 -34.16
CA TRP A 861 28.49 8.66 -34.00
C TRP A 861 29.19 9.15 -35.27
N CYS A 862 29.26 10.45 -35.62
CA CYS A 862 28.15 11.39 -35.82
C CYS A 862 27.88 11.51 -37.34
N LEU A 863 26.72 12.04 -37.76
CA LEU A 863 26.44 12.25 -39.20
C LEU A 863 27.43 13.23 -39.85
N ALA A 864 27.68 14.36 -39.22
CA ALA A 864 28.62 15.39 -39.67
C ALA A 864 29.03 16.24 -38.46
N ILE A 865 30.11 17.01 -38.58
CA ILE A 865 30.64 17.92 -37.56
C ILE A 865 31.11 19.19 -38.29
N HIS A 866 30.94 20.38 -37.70
CA HIS A 866 31.11 21.76 -38.25
C HIS A 866 29.80 22.48 -38.69
N ASP A 867 29.93 23.59 -39.42
CA ASP A 867 28.87 24.56 -39.75
C ASP A 867 27.69 23.91 -40.51
N ASP A 868 27.93 22.79 -41.20
CA ASP A 868 26.93 22.06 -41.98
C ASP A 868 25.81 21.43 -41.14
N ILE A 869 26.06 21.24 -39.85
CA ILE A 869 25.09 20.78 -38.84
C ILE A 869 25.08 21.69 -37.60
N GLY A 870 25.68 22.88 -37.70
CA GLY A 870 25.64 23.92 -36.67
C GLY A 870 26.49 23.67 -35.43
N LEU A 871 27.40 22.69 -35.43
CA LEU A 871 28.26 22.38 -34.29
C LEU A 871 29.73 22.51 -34.65
N ASN A 872 30.41 23.57 -34.19
CA ASN A 872 31.87 23.67 -34.30
C ASN A 872 32.54 23.16 -33.02
N ASN A 873 32.67 21.84 -32.89
CA ASN A 873 33.40 21.23 -31.79
C ASN A 873 34.77 20.69 -32.28
N PRO A 874 35.89 21.31 -31.87
CA PRO A 874 37.23 20.90 -32.28
C PRO A 874 37.68 19.56 -31.67
N ASP A 875 36.95 19.00 -30.70
CA ASP A 875 37.27 17.72 -30.07
C ASP A 875 36.92 16.52 -30.97
N PHE A 876 36.07 16.74 -31.99
CA PHE A 876 35.52 15.68 -32.83
C PHE A 876 35.72 15.89 -34.36
N PRO A 877 36.85 16.40 -34.85
CA PRO A 877 36.98 16.87 -36.24
C PRO A 877 36.87 15.75 -37.29
N GLY A 878 37.00 14.48 -36.88
CA GLY A 878 37.02 13.32 -37.76
C GLY A 878 35.78 12.43 -37.70
N ASP A 879 34.87 12.60 -36.74
CA ASP A 879 33.85 11.58 -36.45
C ASP A 879 32.65 11.56 -37.41
N GLY A 880 32.52 12.61 -38.24
CA GLY A 880 31.43 12.76 -39.18
C GLY A 880 31.48 11.79 -40.36
N TRP A 881 30.35 11.23 -40.78
CA TRP A 881 30.20 10.54 -42.08
C TRP A 881 30.28 11.51 -43.25
N TYR A 882 30.01 12.79 -43.01
CA TYR A 882 30.36 13.89 -43.88
C TYR A 882 31.37 14.80 -43.19
N LEU A 883 32.30 15.31 -43.99
CA LEU A 883 33.32 16.25 -43.57
C LEU A 883 33.10 17.59 -44.24
N GLN A 884 33.29 18.66 -43.49
CA GLN A 884 33.43 19.99 -44.08
C GLN A 884 34.92 20.28 -44.27
N ARG A 885 35.35 20.42 -45.53
CA ARG A 885 36.72 20.84 -45.88
C ARG A 885 36.63 22.05 -46.81
N ASP A 886 37.29 23.14 -46.45
CA ASP A 886 37.31 24.40 -47.23
C ASP A 886 35.89 24.92 -47.58
N GLY A 887 34.95 24.83 -46.63
CA GLY A 887 33.57 25.26 -46.81
C GLY A 887 32.71 24.33 -47.69
N LYS A 888 33.24 23.16 -48.08
CA LYS A 888 32.51 22.15 -48.86
C LYS A 888 32.22 20.91 -48.04
N LEU A 889 30.97 20.51 -48.04
CA LEU A 889 30.52 19.25 -47.47
C LEU A 889 30.91 18.09 -48.41
N THR A 890 31.67 17.13 -47.89
CA THR A 890 32.17 15.96 -48.62
C THR A 890 31.74 14.69 -47.89
N ALA A 891 31.02 13.79 -48.58
CA ALA A 891 30.62 12.50 -48.03
C ALA A 891 31.80 11.52 -48.00
N ARG A 892 31.97 10.77 -46.89
CA ARG A 892 32.87 9.61 -46.83
C ARG A 892 32.29 8.42 -47.58
N THR A 893 33.12 7.40 -47.87
CA THR A 893 32.71 6.17 -48.59
C THR A 893 31.46 5.51 -47.97
N VAL A 894 31.32 5.54 -46.64
CA VAL A 894 30.19 4.91 -45.93
C VAL A 894 28.83 5.39 -46.43
N VAL A 895 28.68 6.68 -46.75
CA VAL A 895 27.42 7.26 -47.24
C VAL A 895 27.01 6.61 -48.56
N GLY A 896 27.93 6.56 -49.53
CA GLY A 896 27.68 5.96 -50.83
C GLY A 896 27.36 4.47 -50.70
N ARG A 897 28.07 3.77 -49.82
CA ARG A 897 27.87 2.35 -49.57
C ARG A 897 26.50 2.04 -48.96
N LEU A 898 26.06 2.82 -47.96
CA LEU A 898 24.74 2.64 -47.34
C LEU A 898 23.60 2.88 -48.34
N LYS A 899 23.71 3.92 -49.20
CA LYS A 899 22.74 4.17 -50.29
C LYS A 899 22.69 3.02 -51.28
N GLN A 900 23.85 2.51 -51.69
CA GLN A 900 23.97 1.37 -52.61
C GLN A 900 23.31 0.12 -52.01
N THR A 901 23.66 -0.25 -50.77
CA THR A 901 23.09 -1.42 -50.09
C THR A 901 21.57 -1.35 -50.04
N ARG A 902 21.00 -0.15 -49.83
CA ARG A 902 19.55 0.05 -49.83
C ARG A 902 18.91 -0.17 -51.21
N HIS A 903 19.57 0.23 -52.29
CA HIS A 903 19.07 0.04 -53.65
C HIS A 903 19.18 -1.42 -54.12
N GLU A 904 20.17 -2.16 -53.62
CA GLU A 904 20.41 -3.57 -53.97
C GLU A 904 19.49 -4.54 -53.22
N ARG A 905 18.90 -4.14 -52.08
CA ARG A 905 17.93 -4.94 -51.34
C ARG A 905 16.51 -4.78 -51.94
N PRO A 906 15.84 -5.86 -52.41
CA PRO A 906 14.48 -5.75 -52.92
C PRO A 906 13.55 -5.25 -51.81
N GLN A 907 12.82 -4.16 -52.08
CA GLN A 907 11.79 -3.63 -51.21
C GLN A 907 10.58 -4.59 -51.17
N THR A 908 10.70 -5.71 -50.45
CA THR A 908 9.55 -6.57 -50.15
C THR A 908 8.67 -5.83 -49.13
N ARG A 909 7.46 -5.47 -49.58
CA ARG A 909 6.43 -4.71 -48.84
C ARG A 909 5.97 -5.41 -47.57
#